data_AF-A0A1J5WHH6-F1
#
_entry.id   AF-A0A1J5WHH6-F1
#
_cell.length_a   1.000
_cell.length_b   1.000
_cell.length_c   1.000
_cell.angle_alpha   90.00
_cell.angle_beta   90.00
_cell.angle_gamma   90.00
#
_symmetry.space_group_name_H-M   'P 1'
#
loop_
_entity.id
_entity.type
_entity.pdbx_description
1 polymer ?
#
loop_
_entity_poly.entity_id
_entity_poly.type
_entity_poly.pdbx_seq_one_letter_code
_entity_poly.pdbx_strand_id
1 'polypeptide(L)'
;MSEENRMEEIRLDAGSFHHISEMFKAETSCIGMGRVNNMILTGYATGIFPKLRFHRENETGGLMLSSAFITSNEEVFKVENNSIWIGKVRQLIIYYYGVEILPKLRIHEDNEMDELVLRMAPGTEMLKMGNNSLWIGKVKKLKMEEYAVKALPKLRFHEENEMNLFELKVLRASYITEILEMENKSIWIGKMKRLELEGGAVEILPKLRIHGENAMEELFLSADNPEHITEIFKAEKNSLWVGKVKKVRLNWYAIKILPKLRFHEENVLAEIVLNAHSPEHITEILSVENKSTLDWMGKAKDLVFGGRAIEILPKLGLRRENAMDGIRLCTEDADHIAEILKAETSSIWVGKVKWVYLEYHAVGILPKLKFHEENVMEGLRLDTESCGNITEILEMEDNSIRVGKVKKLDLNGNAIEIIPKLAFHGEDVMEELVLNTFNPWNISNIFNTENKNILVLAAKVKKLKLSRFAVRILPELVFRGENVVEELVLDVDYPDRITKILKILGKKNNNTLDWMGKVKRLELKDHAIKILPKLRFYEENVMEVLRLKALGPEYMAKILAAKNKSIRVGKVKRLVLSHHAVGILPKLKIHREDVLEELVFEAYNSGHTTEILNTNDNSIGLGKVRKLGLCGYAMEILPKFNFHREEVLEELVLSSML
;
A
#
# COMPACT_ATOMS: atom_id res chain seq x y z
N MET A 1 -50.84 -15.40 9.69
CA MET A 1 -50.01 -15.49 10.90
C MET A 1 -50.38 -14.35 11.84
N SER A 2 -50.14 -14.48 13.16
CA SER A 2 -50.38 -13.40 14.13
C SER A 2 -49.52 -12.18 13.81
N GLU A 3 -50.02 -10.95 14.06
CA GLU A 3 -49.26 -9.70 13.94
C GLU A 3 -48.05 -9.66 14.90
N GLU A 4 -48.05 -10.48 15.95
CA GLU A 4 -46.97 -10.60 16.93
C GLU A 4 -45.80 -11.47 16.46
N ASN A 5 -45.95 -12.20 15.35
CA ASN A 5 -44.92 -13.12 14.88
C ASN A 5 -43.65 -12.36 14.46
N ARG A 6 -42.50 -12.84 14.94
CA ARG A 6 -41.16 -12.34 14.58
C ARG A 6 -40.41 -13.44 13.85
N MET A 7 -40.02 -13.19 12.61
CA MET A 7 -39.23 -14.09 11.78
C MET A 7 -37.85 -13.51 11.53
N GLU A 8 -36.81 -14.32 11.74
CA GLU A 8 -35.43 -13.89 11.55
C GLU A 8 -35.03 -13.89 10.06
N GLU A 9 -35.40 -14.92 9.31
CA GLU A 9 -35.09 -15.03 7.89
C GLU A 9 -36.20 -15.74 7.13
N ILE A 10 -36.49 -15.23 5.93
CA ILE A 10 -37.27 -15.90 4.90
C ILE A 10 -36.46 -15.94 3.62
N ARG A 11 -36.23 -17.14 3.10
CA ARG A 11 -35.59 -17.34 1.79
C ARG A 11 -36.50 -18.18 0.91
N LEU A 12 -36.90 -17.61 -0.23
CA LEU A 12 -37.68 -18.31 -1.24
C LEU A 12 -36.99 -18.20 -2.59
N ASP A 13 -36.69 -19.36 -3.18
CA ASP A 13 -36.14 -19.47 -4.52
C ASP A 13 -37.10 -20.28 -5.38
N ALA A 14 -37.53 -19.71 -6.50
CA ALA A 14 -38.40 -20.39 -7.45
C ALA A 14 -37.84 -20.28 -8.87
N GLY A 15 -37.30 -21.40 -9.39
CA GLY A 15 -36.83 -21.48 -10.78
C GLY A 15 -37.96 -21.49 -11.83
N SER A 16 -39.21 -21.70 -11.42
CA SER A 16 -40.39 -21.75 -12.32
C SER A 16 -41.63 -21.19 -11.63
N PHE A 17 -42.49 -20.51 -12.40
CA PHE A 17 -43.80 -20.02 -11.91
C PHE A 17 -44.67 -21.14 -11.32
N HIS A 18 -44.58 -22.36 -11.85
CA HIS A 18 -45.40 -23.48 -11.38
C HIS A 18 -45.18 -23.77 -9.89
N HIS A 19 -43.94 -23.61 -9.39
CA HIS A 19 -43.57 -23.85 -7.98
C HIS A 19 -44.33 -22.96 -6.99
N ILE A 20 -44.82 -21.81 -7.45
CA ILE A 20 -45.46 -20.80 -6.61
C ILE A 20 -46.90 -20.49 -7.07
N SER A 21 -47.40 -21.17 -8.10
CA SER A 21 -48.70 -20.89 -8.73
C SER A 21 -49.88 -20.98 -7.77
N GLU A 22 -49.86 -21.90 -6.81
CA GLU A 22 -50.90 -22.02 -5.77
C GLU A 22 -50.88 -20.86 -4.78
N MET A 23 -49.71 -20.27 -4.48
CA MET A 23 -49.61 -19.08 -3.63
C MET A 23 -50.29 -17.86 -4.28
N PHE A 24 -50.44 -17.87 -5.62
CA PHE A 24 -51.22 -16.87 -6.33
C PHE A 24 -52.73 -17.13 -6.29
N LYS A 25 -53.18 -18.37 -6.12
CA LYS A 25 -54.61 -18.76 -6.09
C LYS A 25 -55.30 -18.54 -4.74
N ALA A 26 -54.55 -18.37 -3.65
CA ALA A 26 -55.12 -18.09 -2.34
C ALA A 26 -56.04 -16.85 -2.39
N GLU A 27 -57.34 -17.04 -2.09
CA GLU A 27 -58.39 -16.00 -2.10
C GLU A 27 -58.15 -14.90 -1.06
N THR A 28 -57.31 -15.17 -0.05
CA THR A 28 -56.85 -14.16 0.90
C THR A 28 -55.93 -13.19 0.16
N SER A 29 -56.39 -11.97 -0.05
CA SER A 29 -55.69 -10.88 -0.74
C SER A 29 -54.34 -10.48 -0.11
N CYS A 30 -53.92 -11.09 1.00
CA CYS A 30 -52.73 -10.74 1.77
C CYS A 30 -52.17 -11.96 2.55
N ILE A 31 -50.88 -12.26 2.40
CA ILE A 31 -50.13 -13.19 3.26
C ILE A 31 -49.50 -12.35 4.39
N GLY A 32 -50.09 -12.41 5.58
CA GLY A 32 -49.56 -11.70 6.76
C GLY A 32 -48.26 -12.34 7.27
N MET A 33 -47.17 -11.56 7.27
CA MET A 33 -45.82 -11.98 7.63
C MET A 33 -45.40 -11.56 9.05
N GLY A 34 -46.14 -10.66 9.72
CA GLY A 34 -45.69 -10.09 11.00
C GLY A 34 -44.41 -9.26 10.81
N ARG A 35 -43.45 -9.40 11.73
CA ARG A 35 -42.13 -8.74 11.66
C ARG A 35 -41.11 -9.68 11.03
N VAL A 36 -40.38 -9.22 10.03
CA VAL A 36 -39.37 -10.00 9.29
C VAL A 36 -38.05 -9.23 9.30
N ASN A 37 -36.99 -9.85 9.84
CA ASN A 37 -35.67 -9.25 9.83
C ASN A 37 -35.00 -9.39 8.45
N ASN A 38 -34.89 -10.60 7.90
CA ASN A 38 -34.25 -10.82 6.60
C ASN A 38 -35.20 -11.51 5.60
N MET A 39 -35.21 -11.04 4.35
CA MET A 39 -35.98 -11.63 3.27
C MET A 39 -35.17 -11.69 1.98
N ILE A 40 -35.12 -12.87 1.38
CA ILE A 40 -34.44 -13.13 0.11
C ILE A 40 -35.43 -13.83 -0.82
N LEU A 41 -35.83 -13.16 -1.90
CA LEU A 41 -36.68 -13.72 -2.94
C LEU A 41 -35.91 -13.77 -4.26
N THR A 42 -35.81 -14.96 -4.85
CA THR A 42 -35.10 -15.17 -6.12
C THR A 42 -35.96 -15.86 -7.17
N GLY A 43 -35.69 -15.54 -8.44
CA GLY A 43 -36.42 -16.08 -9.59
C GLY A 43 -37.90 -15.66 -9.57
N TYR A 44 -38.79 -16.63 -9.79
CA TYR A 44 -40.24 -16.39 -9.80
C TYR A 44 -40.79 -15.97 -8.43
N ALA A 45 -40.07 -16.25 -7.32
CA ALA A 45 -40.55 -15.95 -5.97
C ALA A 45 -40.72 -14.44 -5.72
N THR A 46 -40.02 -13.59 -6.47
CA THR A 46 -40.19 -12.12 -6.40
C THR A 46 -41.62 -11.69 -6.70
N GLY A 47 -42.34 -12.43 -7.57
CA GLY A 47 -43.72 -12.14 -7.94
C GLY A 47 -44.73 -12.24 -6.80
N ILE A 48 -44.40 -12.97 -5.73
CA ILE A 48 -45.26 -13.09 -4.55
C ILE A 48 -45.16 -11.83 -3.67
N PHE A 49 -44.08 -11.05 -3.78
CA PHE A 49 -43.82 -9.93 -2.89
C PHE A 49 -45.01 -8.97 -2.70
N PRO A 50 -45.78 -8.58 -3.74
CA PRO A 50 -46.94 -7.71 -3.58
C PRO A 50 -48.08 -8.30 -2.74
N LYS A 51 -48.12 -9.62 -2.55
CA LYS A 51 -49.09 -10.30 -1.67
C LYS A 51 -48.64 -10.33 -0.21
N LEU A 52 -47.38 -10.02 0.09
CA LEU A 52 -46.86 -10.03 1.46
C LEU A 52 -47.34 -8.78 2.23
N ARG A 53 -47.66 -8.95 3.51
CA ARG A 53 -47.99 -7.85 4.42
C ARG A 53 -47.13 -7.90 5.68
N PHE A 54 -46.44 -6.80 5.95
CA PHE A 54 -45.57 -6.65 7.10
C PHE A 54 -46.27 -5.86 8.21
N HIS A 55 -45.84 -6.11 9.45
CA HIS A 55 -46.28 -5.33 10.61
C HIS A 55 -45.96 -3.83 10.42
N ARG A 56 -46.77 -2.94 11.01
CA ARG A 56 -46.59 -1.48 10.87
C ARG A 56 -45.22 -1.01 11.35
N GLU A 57 -44.78 -1.53 12.48
CA GLU A 57 -43.45 -1.29 13.08
C GLU A 57 -42.39 -2.29 12.61
N ASN A 58 -42.48 -2.79 11.37
CA ASN A 58 -41.47 -3.72 10.86
C ASN A 58 -40.13 -2.99 10.61
N GLU A 59 -39.04 -3.60 11.07
CA GLU A 59 -37.69 -3.17 10.79
C GLU A 59 -36.95 -4.33 10.11
N THR A 60 -36.81 -4.23 8.80
CA THR A 60 -36.13 -5.23 7.96
C THR A 60 -34.63 -4.96 8.00
N GLY A 61 -33.86 -5.88 8.56
CA GLY A 61 -32.40 -5.91 8.43
C GLY A 61 -31.94 -6.01 6.98
N GLY A 62 -32.50 -6.94 6.20
CA GLY A 62 -32.11 -7.13 4.80
C GLY A 62 -33.24 -7.59 3.89
N LEU A 63 -33.41 -6.91 2.75
CA LEU A 63 -34.33 -7.29 1.68
C LEU A 63 -33.55 -7.47 0.37
N MET A 64 -33.51 -8.70 -0.12
CA MET A 64 -32.91 -9.05 -1.41
C MET A 64 -33.96 -9.55 -2.39
N LEU A 65 -34.05 -8.92 -3.55
CA LEU A 65 -34.98 -9.26 -4.63
C LEU A 65 -34.20 -9.46 -5.93
N SER A 66 -34.23 -10.67 -6.50
CA SER A 66 -33.50 -10.95 -7.74
C SER A 66 -34.38 -11.75 -8.70
N SER A 67 -34.68 -11.20 -9.87
CA SER A 67 -35.38 -11.96 -10.92
C SER A 67 -34.79 -11.73 -12.30
N ALA A 68 -34.36 -12.83 -12.94
CA ALA A 68 -33.89 -12.82 -14.32
C ALA A 68 -35.01 -12.75 -15.37
N PHE A 69 -36.29 -12.87 -14.98
CA PHE A 69 -37.42 -12.96 -15.90
C PHE A 69 -38.46 -11.87 -15.63
N ILE A 70 -38.88 -11.13 -16.66
CA ILE A 70 -39.96 -10.14 -16.50
C ILE A 70 -41.30 -10.79 -16.12
N THR A 71 -41.55 -12.00 -16.61
CA THR A 71 -42.77 -12.79 -16.35
C THR A 71 -42.91 -13.21 -14.89
N SER A 72 -41.84 -13.19 -14.09
CA SER A 72 -41.96 -13.41 -12.65
C SER A 72 -42.76 -12.31 -11.96
N ASN A 73 -42.91 -11.14 -12.58
CA ASN A 73 -43.41 -9.93 -11.94
C ASN A 73 -44.75 -9.44 -12.52
N GLU A 74 -45.49 -10.27 -13.26
CA GLU A 74 -46.80 -9.89 -13.81
C GLU A 74 -47.77 -9.33 -12.76
N GLU A 75 -47.77 -9.92 -11.56
CA GLU A 75 -48.57 -9.44 -10.43
C GLU A 75 -48.07 -8.11 -9.84
N VAL A 76 -46.76 -7.84 -9.94
CA VAL A 76 -46.17 -6.57 -9.47
C VAL A 76 -46.74 -5.38 -10.26
N PHE A 77 -46.98 -5.57 -11.56
CA PHE A 77 -47.55 -4.52 -12.42
C PHE A 77 -49.02 -4.22 -12.10
N LYS A 78 -49.76 -5.14 -11.47
CA LYS A 78 -51.16 -4.92 -11.05
C LYS A 78 -51.28 -4.07 -9.78
N VAL A 79 -50.18 -3.90 -9.05
CA VAL A 79 -50.17 -3.21 -7.75
C VAL A 79 -49.82 -1.74 -7.93
N GLU A 80 -50.51 -0.86 -7.20
CA GLU A 80 -50.26 0.58 -7.22
C GLU A 80 -48.88 0.93 -6.65
N ASN A 81 -48.27 2.02 -7.14
CA ASN A 81 -47.01 2.53 -6.59
C ASN A 81 -47.21 2.97 -5.13
N ASN A 82 -46.16 2.85 -4.30
CA ASN A 82 -46.19 3.20 -2.87
C ASN A 82 -47.29 2.49 -2.05
N SER A 83 -47.76 1.31 -2.47
CA SER A 83 -48.83 0.58 -1.79
C SER A 83 -48.34 -0.52 -0.84
N ILE A 84 -47.10 -1.00 -1.00
CA ILE A 84 -46.54 -2.10 -0.21
C ILE A 84 -45.74 -1.53 0.96
N TRP A 85 -46.33 -1.47 2.15
CA TRP A 85 -45.62 -1.09 3.37
C TRP A 85 -44.61 -2.15 3.80
N ILE A 86 -43.34 -1.75 3.93
CA ILE A 86 -42.25 -2.63 4.41
C ILE A 86 -41.60 -2.13 5.70
N GLY A 87 -42.02 -0.96 6.20
CA GLY A 87 -41.45 -0.32 7.38
C GLY A 87 -40.07 0.29 7.10
N LYS A 88 -39.14 0.13 8.05
CA LYS A 88 -37.75 0.52 7.88
C LYS A 88 -36.95 -0.62 7.25
N VAL A 89 -35.98 -0.29 6.41
CA VAL A 89 -35.10 -1.23 5.72
C VAL A 89 -33.66 -0.78 5.85
N ARG A 90 -32.83 -1.62 6.49
CA ARG A 90 -31.40 -1.36 6.63
C ARG A 90 -30.62 -1.71 5.36
N GLN A 91 -30.94 -2.81 4.68
CA GLN A 91 -30.28 -3.18 3.42
C GLN A 91 -31.32 -3.54 2.35
N LEU A 92 -31.18 -2.93 1.17
CA LEU A 92 -32.03 -3.20 0.02
C LEU A 92 -31.17 -3.54 -1.20
N ILE A 93 -31.23 -4.79 -1.63
CA ILE A 93 -30.44 -5.31 -2.75
C ILE A 93 -31.41 -5.80 -3.81
N ILE A 94 -31.40 -5.17 -4.97
CA ILE A 94 -32.32 -5.49 -6.05
C ILE A 94 -31.58 -5.74 -7.36
N TYR A 95 -31.83 -6.91 -7.94
CA TYR A 95 -31.19 -7.35 -9.18
C TYR A 95 -32.20 -7.63 -10.30
N TYR A 96 -31.79 -7.22 -11.49
CA TYR A 96 -32.46 -7.45 -12.78
C TYR A 96 -33.90 -6.92 -12.76
N TYR A 97 -34.90 -7.75 -13.08
CA TYR A 97 -36.31 -7.36 -13.08
C TYR A 97 -36.91 -7.23 -11.68
N GLY A 98 -36.21 -7.65 -10.62
CA GLY A 98 -36.64 -7.40 -9.23
C GLY A 98 -36.89 -5.91 -8.95
N VAL A 99 -36.26 -5.02 -9.74
CA VAL A 99 -36.41 -3.57 -9.63
C VAL A 99 -37.82 -3.06 -9.88
N GLU A 100 -38.67 -3.82 -10.56
CA GLU A 100 -40.08 -3.46 -10.78
C GLU A 100 -40.88 -3.39 -9.47
N ILE A 101 -40.38 -4.03 -8.41
CA ILE A 101 -40.97 -3.96 -7.08
C ILE A 101 -40.64 -2.62 -6.41
N LEU A 102 -39.51 -2.00 -6.73
CA LEU A 102 -39.02 -0.81 -6.04
C LEU A 102 -40.03 0.34 -6.04
N PRO A 103 -40.70 0.71 -7.17
CA PRO A 103 -41.77 1.71 -7.19
C PRO A 103 -43.00 1.39 -6.33
N LYS A 104 -43.19 0.10 -6.00
CA LYS A 104 -44.34 -0.39 -5.23
C LYS A 104 -44.09 -0.29 -3.73
N LEU A 105 -42.83 -0.17 -3.31
CA LEU A 105 -42.44 -0.11 -1.91
C LEU A 105 -42.84 1.24 -1.29
N ARG A 106 -43.47 1.17 -0.12
CA ARG A 106 -43.67 2.29 0.78
C ARG A 106 -42.71 2.13 1.97
N ILE A 107 -41.61 2.86 1.90
CA ILE A 107 -40.57 2.92 2.94
C ILE A 107 -40.97 3.99 3.97
N HIS A 108 -40.67 3.75 5.24
CA HIS A 108 -40.89 4.73 6.31
C HIS A 108 -40.18 6.07 6.02
N GLU A 109 -40.76 7.20 6.45
CA GLU A 109 -40.18 8.53 6.23
C GLU A 109 -38.81 8.69 6.92
N ASP A 110 -38.72 8.28 8.19
CA ASP A 110 -37.47 8.22 8.96
C ASP A 110 -36.57 7.01 8.64
N ASN A 111 -36.62 6.47 7.41
CA ASN A 111 -35.80 5.33 7.07
C ASN A 111 -34.32 5.73 6.92
N GLU A 112 -33.45 5.04 7.65
CA GLU A 112 -32.00 5.12 7.51
C GLU A 112 -31.44 3.78 7.01
N MET A 113 -31.20 3.72 5.71
CA MET A 113 -30.67 2.55 5.02
C MET A 113 -29.14 2.52 5.12
N ASP A 114 -28.57 1.41 5.56
CA ASP A 114 -27.13 1.16 5.54
C ASP A 114 -26.61 0.96 4.10
N GLU A 115 -27.38 0.28 3.23
CA GLU A 115 -26.95 -0.02 1.85
C GLU A 115 -28.12 -0.21 0.87
N LEU A 116 -28.05 0.45 -0.28
CA LEU A 116 -28.89 0.25 -1.46
C LEU A 116 -28.04 -0.20 -2.64
N VAL A 117 -28.30 -1.40 -3.17
CA VAL A 117 -27.64 -1.94 -4.37
C VAL A 117 -28.66 -2.20 -5.45
N LEU A 118 -28.49 -1.59 -6.62
CA LEU A 118 -29.33 -1.81 -7.78
C LEU A 118 -28.53 -2.33 -8.97
N ARG A 119 -28.98 -3.43 -9.57
CA ARG A 119 -28.58 -3.88 -10.90
C ARG A 119 -29.85 -4.08 -11.70
N MET A 120 -29.97 -3.53 -12.90
CA MET A 120 -31.22 -3.59 -13.66
C MET A 120 -31.03 -4.28 -15.00
N ALA A 121 -32.09 -4.96 -15.45
CA ALA A 121 -32.21 -5.39 -16.83
C ALA A 121 -32.69 -4.22 -17.72
N PRO A 122 -32.44 -4.25 -19.04
CA PRO A 122 -33.05 -3.30 -19.97
C PRO A 122 -34.58 -3.41 -19.97
N GLY A 123 -35.27 -2.33 -20.35
CA GLY A 123 -36.72 -2.35 -20.65
C GLY A 123 -37.64 -2.31 -19.44
N THR A 124 -37.13 -2.01 -18.25
CA THR A 124 -37.93 -1.95 -17.02
C THR A 124 -38.90 -0.76 -16.99
N GLU A 125 -40.10 -0.94 -16.47
CA GLU A 125 -41.13 0.10 -16.41
C GLU A 125 -40.79 1.21 -15.42
N MET A 126 -39.99 0.94 -14.39
CA MET A 126 -39.50 1.97 -13.45
C MET A 126 -38.90 3.20 -14.17
N LEU A 127 -38.30 3.03 -15.35
CA LEU A 127 -37.70 4.14 -16.09
C LEU A 127 -38.73 5.13 -16.67
N LYS A 128 -40.00 4.70 -16.81
CA LYS A 128 -41.11 5.57 -17.26
C LYS A 128 -41.55 6.56 -16.19
N MET A 129 -41.07 6.42 -14.95
CA MET A 129 -41.45 7.30 -13.84
C MET A 129 -40.84 8.70 -14.00
N GLY A 130 -41.50 9.69 -13.37
CA GLY A 130 -40.95 11.03 -13.23
C GLY A 130 -39.71 11.06 -12.33
N ASN A 131 -38.89 12.10 -12.47
CA ASN A 131 -37.73 12.30 -11.61
C ASN A 131 -38.17 12.61 -10.17
N ASN A 132 -37.36 12.20 -9.19
CA ASN A 132 -37.65 12.37 -7.75
C ASN A 132 -39.00 11.78 -7.29
N SER A 133 -39.51 10.76 -7.99
CA SER A 133 -40.83 10.16 -7.71
C SER A 133 -40.78 9.05 -6.66
N LEU A 134 -39.59 8.50 -6.38
CA LEU A 134 -39.41 7.34 -5.53
C LEU A 134 -38.65 7.69 -4.25
N TRP A 135 -39.37 7.74 -3.12
CA TRP A 135 -38.77 8.02 -1.80
C TRP A 135 -37.97 6.84 -1.26
N ILE A 136 -36.68 7.06 -0.96
CA ILE A 136 -35.77 6.03 -0.41
C ILE A 136 -35.31 6.36 1.03
N GLY A 137 -35.51 7.59 1.50
CA GLY A 137 -35.06 8.05 2.82
C GLY A 137 -33.58 8.44 2.84
N LYS A 138 -32.91 8.21 3.98
CA LYS A 138 -31.46 8.37 4.15
C LYS A 138 -30.76 7.07 3.74
N VAL A 139 -29.65 7.15 3.01
CA VAL A 139 -28.87 6.00 2.52
C VAL A 139 -27.40 6.22 2.84
N LYS A 140 -26.73 5.27 3.50
CA LYS A 140 -25.30 5.36 3.80
C LYS A 140 -24.43 4.86 2.65
N LYS A 141 -24.86 3.89 1.87
CA LYS A 141 -24.13 3.37 0.71
C LYS A 141 -25.07 3.17 -0.47
N LEU A 142 -24.76 3.77 -1.61
CA LEU A 142 -25.49 3.55 -2.85
C LEU A 142 -24.56 2.95 -3.89
N LYS A 143 -24.97 1.82 -4.47
CA LYS A 143 -24.27 1.17 -5.58
C LYS A 143 -25.22 0.91 -6.72
N MET A 144 -24.87 1.39 -7.91
CA MET A 144 -25.63 1.13 -9.12
C MET A 144 -24.70 0.69 -10.25
N GLU A 145 -25.11 -0.36 -10.96
CA GLU A 145 -24.35 -0.87 -12.11
C GLU A 145 -25.21 -0.92 -13.38
N GLU A 146 -24.59 -0.56 -14.49
CA GLU A 146 -25.14 -0.62 -15.85
C GLU A 146 -26.46 0.14 -15.98
N TYR A 147 -27.53 -0.51 -16.46
CA TYR A 147 -28.85 0.08 -16.62
C TYR A 147 -29.44 0.60 -15.32
N ALA A 148 -28.97 0.15 -14.16
CA ALA A 148 -29.46 0.63 -12.87
C ALA A 148 -29.23 2.12 -12.67
N VAL A 149 -28.18 2.65 -13.29
CA VAL A 149 -27.85 4.07 -13.19
C VAL A 149 -28.95 4.95 -13.78
N LYS A 150 -29.74 4.47 -14.78
CA LYS A 150 -30.92 5.19 -15.30
C LYS A 150 -32.01 5.44 -14.25
N ALA A 151 -32.02 4.66 -13.17
CA ALA A 151 -32.95 4.86 -12.06
C ALA A 151 -32.56 6.05 -11.16
N LEU A 152 -31.30 6.49 -11.21
CA LEU A 152 -30.77 7.50 -10.30
C LEU A 152 -31.63 8.78 -10.26
N PRO A 153 -32.05 9.39 -11.39
CA PRO A 153 -32.93 10.57 -11.37
C PRO A 153 -34.31 10.31 -10.77
N LYS A 154 -34.74 9.05 -10.71
CA LYS A 154 -36.07 8.66 -10.21
C LYS A 154 -36.08 8.59 -8.68
N LEU A 155 -34.92 8.36 -8.06
CA LEU A 155 -34.78 8.29 -6.61
C LEU A 155 -34.86 9.68 -5.97
N ARG A 156 -35.57 9.77 -4.86
CA ARG A 156 -35.65 10.93 -3.97
C ARG A 156 -35.07 10.56 -2.62
N PHE A 157 -33.96 11.22 -2.28
CA PHE A 157 -33.31 11.09 -0.99
C PHE A 157 -33.84 12.14 -0.01
N HIS A 158 -33.66 11.87 1.28
CA HIS A 158 -33.89 12.86 2.34
C HIS A 158 -32.96 14.08 2.16
N GLU A 159 -33.37 15.27 2.60
CA GLU A 159 -32.59 16.51 2.43
C GLU A 159 -31.28 16.47 3.23
N GLU A 160 -31.33 15.92 4.44
CA GLU A 160 -30.17 15.66 5.31
C GLU A 160 -29.42 14.35 4.98
N ASN A 161 -29.51 13.84 3.75
CA ASN A 161 -28.83 12.60 3.41
C ASN A 161 -27.31 12.75 3.44
N GLU A 162 -26.62 11.90 4.21
CA GLU A 162 -25.16 11.84 4.30
C GLU A 162 -24.66 10.42 3.95
N MET A 163 -24.12 10.26 2.74
CA MET A 163 -23.61 8.98 2.25
C MET A 163 -22.15 8.75 2.67
N ASN A 164 -21.83 7.53 3.11
CA ASN A 164 -20.44 7.08 3.19
C ASN A 164 -19.88 6.73 1.80
N LEU A 165 -20.70 6.18 0.90
CA LEU A 165 -20.29 5.76 -0.45
C LEU A 165 -21.39 6.00 -1.49
N PHE A 166 -21.03 6.62 -2.61
CA PHE A 166 -21.84 6.71 -3.82
C PHE A 166 -21.02 6.13 -4.99
N GLU A 167 -21.40 4.95 -5.47
CA GLU A 167 -20.67 4.17 -6.48
C GLU A 167 -21.56 3.92 -7.70
N LEU A 168 -21.13 4.40 -8.88
CA LEU A 168 -21.80 4.14 -10.16
C LEU A 168 -20.80 3.50 -11.13
N LYS A 169 -21.20 2.39 -11.76
CA LYS A 169 -20.39 1.71 -12.80
C LYS A 169 -21.20 1.52 -14.06
N VAL A 170 -20.70 2.01 -15.17
CA VAL A 170 -21.37 1.89 -16.47
C VAL A 170 -20.33 1.54 -17.52
N LEU A 171 -20.45 0.38 -18.16
CA LEU A 171 -19.49 -0.01 -19.21
C LEU A 171 -19.75 0.69 -20.55
N ARG A 172 -20.97 1.20 -20.80
CA ARG A 172 -21.36 1.83 -22.07
C ARG A 172 -22.10 3.14 -21.85
N ALA A 173 -21.64 4.22 -22.47
CA ALA A 173 -22.28 5.54 -22.40
C ALA A 173 -23.77 5.54 -22.83
N SER A 174 -24.19 4.61 -23.69
CA SER A 174 -25.61 4.47 -24.10
C SER A 174 -26.56 4.11 -22.94
N TYR A 175 -26.04 3.65 -21.80
CA TYR A 175 -26.84 3.38 -20.61
C TYR A 175 -27.17 4.64 -19.82
N ILE A 176 -26.62 5.80 -20.17
CA ILE A 176 -26.85 7.05 -19.44
C ILE A 176 -27.35 8.20 -20.32
N THR A 177 -27.69 7.95 -21.58
CA THR A 177 -28.13 8.98 -22.54
C THR A 177 -29.23 9.89 -21.98
N GLU A 178 -30.27 9.33 -21.34
CA GLU A 178 -31.35 10.12 -20.71
C GLU A 178 -30.83 11.05 -19.60
N ILE A 179 -29.82 10.61 -18.84
CA ILE A 179 -29.20 11.43 -17.78
C ILE A 179 -28.35 12.55 -18.38
N LEU A 180 -27.67 12.27 -19.50
CA LEU A 180 -26.84 13.27 -20.18
C LEU A 180 -27.68 14.42 -20.75
N GLU A 181 -28.92 14.15 -21.14
CA GLU A 181 -29.90 15.16 -21.59
C GLU A 181 -30.44 16.04 -20.45
N MET A 182 -30.24 15.65 -19.19
CA MET A 182 -30.69 16.45 -18.04
C MET A 182 -29.83 17.71 -17.86
N GLU A 183 -30.41 18.73 -17.21
CA GLU A 183 -29.66 19.92 -16.82
C GLU A 183 -28.54 19.58 -15.83
N ASN A 184 -27.46 20.36 -15.85
CA ASN A 184 -26.36 20.19 -14.89
C ASN A 184 -26.85 20.47 -13.47
N LYS A 185 -26.32 19.74 -12.48
CA LYS A 185 -26.73 19.85 -11.06
C LYS A 185 -28.23 19.59 -10.80
N SER A 186 -28.86 18.76 -11.62
CA SER A 186 -30.28 18.38 -11.49
C SER A 186 -30.51 17.19 -10.56
N ILE A 187 -29.49 16.37 -10.30
CA ILE A 187 -29.59 15.16 -9.48
C ILE A 187 -29.05 15.43 -8.07
N TRP A 188 -29.94 15.54 -7.09
CA TRP A 188 -29.58 15.73 -5.68
C TRP A 188 -29.29 14.39 -4.99
N ILE A 189 -28.11 14.26 -4.40
CA ILE A 189 -27.67 13.03 -3.69
C ILE A 189 -27.29 13.27 -2.21
N GLY A 190 -27.32 14.52 -1.75
CA GLY A 190 -26.92 14.89 -0.38
C GLY A 190 -25.42 15.17 -0.22
N LYS A 191 -24.92 15.01 1.00
CA LYS A 191 -23.49 15.00 1.33
C LYS A 191 -22.94 13.59 1.13
N MET A 192 -21.66 13.46 0.80
CA MET A 192 -21.01 12.16 0.64
C MET A 192 -19.54 12.19 1.02
N LYS A 193 -19.07 11.11 1.67
CA LYS A 193 -17.65 10.91 1.99
C LYS A 193 -16.85 10.36 0.81
N ARG A 194 -17.40 9.46 0.00
CA ARG A 194 -16.69 8.85 -1.14
C ARG A 194 -17.56 8.81 -2.39
N LEU A 195 -17.03 9.31 -3.51
CA LEU A 195 -17.66 9.28 -4.83
C LEU A 195 -16.81 8.43 -5.77
N GLU A 196 -17.38 7.33 -6.28
CA GLU A 196 -16.74 6.41 -7.22
C GLU A 196 -17.54 6.35 -8.53
N LEU A 197 -16.95 6.81 -9.62
CA LEU A 197 -17.56 6.76 -10.96
C LEU A 197 -16.62 5.99 -11.91
N GLU A 198 -17.11 4.88 -12.47
CA GLU A 198 -16.35 4.04 -13.40
C GLU A 198 -17.03 3.91 -14.78
N GLY A 199 -16.21 3.91 -15.82
CA GLY A 199 -16.63 3.86 -17.22
C GLY A 199 -17.45 5.09 -17.61
N GLY A 200 -18.53 4.89 -18.36
CA GLY A 200 -19.44 5.95 -18.77
C GLY A 200 -20.08 6.72 -17.62
N ALA A 201 -20.13 6.15 -16.40
CA ALA A 201 -20.71 6.82 -15.24
C ALA A 201 -19.98 8.12 -14.88
N VAL A 202 -18.73 8.26 -15.31
CA VAL A 202 -17.95 9.49 -15.15
C VAL A 202 -18.67 10.69 -15.78
N GLU A 203 -19.36 10.53 -16.91
CA GLU A 203 -20.11 11.61 -17.57
C GLU A 203 -21.31 12.15 -16.76
N ILE A 204 -21.73 11.45 -15.70
CA ILE A 204 -22.80 11.91 -14.81
C ILE A 204 -22.31 12.98 -13.84
N LEU A 205 -21.00 13.12 -13.62
CA LEU A 205 -20.42 14.08 -12.67
C LEU A 205 -21.00 15.51 -12.78
N PRO A 206 -21.15 16.13 -13.98
CA PRO A 206 -21.75 17.46 -14.10
C PRO A 206 -23.24 17.52 -13.74
N LYS A 207 -23.95 16.38 -13.78
CA LYS A 207 -25.38 16.26 -13.47
C LYS A 207 -25.64 16.14 -11.97
N LEU A 208 -24.64 15.73 -11.19
CA LEU A 208 -24.73 15.63 -9.74
C LEU A 208 -24.72 17.01 -9.08
N ARG A 209 -25.69 17.24 -8.19
CA ARG A 209 -25.77 18.40 -7.31
C ARG A 209 -25.07 18.07 -5.99
N ILE A 210 -23.77 18.36 -5.92
CA ILE A 210 -22.97 18.20 -4.72
C ILE A 210 -23.25 19.37 -3.76
N HIS A 211 -23.55 19.06 -2.51
CA HIS A 211 -23.81 20.09 -1.48
C HIS A 211 -22.60 21.03 -1.31
N GLY A 212 -22.85 22.33 -1.08
CA GLY A 212 -21.79 23.34 -0.96
C GLY A 212 -20.81 23.08 0.20
N GLU A 213 -21.32 22.51 1.29
CA GLU A 213 -20.54 22.13 2.48
C GLU A 213 -19.99 20.70 2.41
N ASN A 214 -20.04 20.04 1.24
CA ASN A 214 -19.58 18.66 1.15
C ASN A 214 -18.07 18.57 1.39
N ALA A 215 -17.68 17.77 2.39
CA ALA A 215 -16.31 17.45 2.72
C ALA A 215 -16.05 15.97 2.41
N MET A 216 -15.65 15.71 1.16
CA MET A 216 -15.39 14.40 0.62
C MET A 216 -14.00 13.89 1.07
N GLU A 217 -13.95 12.63 1.49
CA GLU A 217 -12.71 11.90 1.77
C GLU A 217 -12.01 11.48 0.47
N GLU A 218 -12.75 10.95 -0.51
CA GLU A 218 -12.16 10.50 -1.78
C GLU A 218 -13.09 10.72 -2.99
N LEU A 219 -12.53 11.31 -4.05
CA LEU A 219 -13.08 11.34 -5.40
C LEU A 219 -12.33 10.35 -6.28
N PHE A 220 -13.00 9.31 -6.76
CA PHE A 220 -12.45 8.30 -7.65
C PHE A 220 -13.17 8.31 -9.01
N LEU A 221 -12.43 8.58 -10.08
CA LEU A 221 -12.93 8.55 -11.46
C LEU A 221 -12.06 7.62 -12.31
N SER A 222 -12.68 6.72 -13.06
CA SER A 222 -11.99 5.75 -13.91
C SER A 222 -12.68 5.64 -15.26
N ALA A 223 -12.02 6.04 -16.34
CA ALA A 223 -12.60 6.01 -17.69
C ALA A 223 -11.62 5.35 -18.68
N ASP A 224 -11.93 4.14 -19.12
CA ASP A 224 -11.11 3.31 -20.00
C ASP A 224 -11.28 3.61 -21.50
N ASN A 225 -12.30 4.39 -21.88
CA ASN A 225 -12.59 4.80 -23.25
C ASN A 225 -12.75 6.34 -23.34
N PRO A 226 -12.27 7.01 -24.39
CA PRO A 226 -12.50 8.45 -24.57
C PRO A 226 -13.98 8.84 -24.62
N GLU A 227 -14.86 7.96 -25.10
CA GLU A 227 -16.30 8.19 -25.12
C GLU A 227 -16.87 8.46 -23.73
N HIS A 228 -16.27 7.91 -22.68
CA HIS A 228 -16.71 8.01 -21.29
C HIS A 228 -16.48 9.39 -20.65
N ILE A 229 -15.94 10.36 -21.38
CA ILE A 229 -15.68 11.73 -20.88
C ILE A 229 -16.07 12.82 -21.88
N THR A 230 -16.76 12.46 -22.96
CA THR A 230 -17.12 13.36 -24.07
C THR A 230 -17.96 14.54 -23.60
N GLU A 231 -18.93 14.29 -22.72
CA GLU A 231 -19.80 15.36 -22.20
C GLU A 231 -19.03 16.32 -21.28
N ILE A 232 -18.17 15.77 -20.40
CA ILE A 232 -17.33 16.58 -19.50
C ILE A 232 -16.37 17.47 -20.28
N PHE A 233 -15.91 17.03 -21.45
CA PHE A 233 -15.02 17.82 -22.28
C PHE A 233 -15.61 19.13 -22.77
N LYS A 234 -16.93 19.17 -22.98
CA LYS A 234 -17.67 20.37 -23.37
C LYS A 234 -17.71 21.41 -22.25
N ALA A 235 -17.50 21.00 -21.00
CA ALA A 235 -17.51 21.90 -19.86
C ALA A 235 -16.33 22.88 -19.91
N GLU A 236 -16.53 24.10 -19.42
CA GLU A 236 -15.46 25.09 -19.31
C GLU A 236 -14.41 24.65 -18.28
N LYS A 237 -13.21 25.24 -18.34
CA LYS A 237 -12.16 24.99 -17.34
C LYS A 237 -12.65 25.40 -15.95
N ASN A 238 -12.30 24.62 -14.92
CA ASN A 238 -12.71 24.87 -13.53
C ASN A 238 -14.23 25.07 -13.34
N SER A 239 -15.07 24.40 -14.14
CA SER A 239 -16.53 24.53 -14.03
C SER A 239 -17.19 23.41 -13.22
N LEU A 240 -16.51 22.26 -13.05
CA LEU A 240 -17.04 21.09 -12.34
C LEU A 240 -16.75 21.19 -10.84
N TRP A 241 -17.70 21.74 -10.10
CA TRP A 241 -17.62 21.88 -8.65
C TRP A 241 -17.68 20.52 -7.93
N VAL A 242 -16.64 20.18 -7.16
CA VAL A 242 -16.57 18.95 -6.35
C VAL A 242 -16.49 19.19 -4.83
N GLY A 243 -16.51 20.45 -4.39
CA GLY A 243 -16.48 20.82 -2.97
C GLY A 243 -15.09 20.70 -2.34
N LYS A 244 -15.05 20.36 -1.03
CA LYS A 244 -13.80 20.03 -0.32
C LYS A 244 -13.53 18.53 -0.53
N VAL A 245 -12.32 18.17 -0.97
CA VAL A 245 -11.92 16.79 -1.28
C VAL A 245 -10.53 16.54 -0.69
N LYS A 246 -10.40 15.50 0.14
CA LYS A 246 -9.10 15.12 0.72
C LYS A 246 -8.22 14.33 -0.26
N LYS A 247 -8.78 13.36 -0.97
CA LYS A 247 -8.07 12.48 -1.92
C LYS A 247 -8.71 12.50 -3.30
N VAL A 248 -7.89 12.60 -4.34
CA VAL A 248 -8.33 12.50 -5.75
C VAL A 248 -7.60 11.35 -6.41
N ARG A 249 -8.34 10.39 -6.98
CA ARG A 249 -7.78 9.28 -7.76
C ARG A 249 -8.41 9.26 -9.16
N LEU A 250 -7.57 9.41 -10.18
CA LEU A 250 -8.00 9.44 -11.57
C LEU A 250 -7.23 8.40 -12.38
N ASN A 251 -7.97 7.54 -13.10
CA ASN A 251 -7.39 6.50 -13.93
C ASN A 251 -7.74 6.72 -15.41
N TRP A 252 -6.76 6.43 -16.26
CA TRP A 252 -6.89 6.39 -17.72
C TRP A 252 -7.41 7.72 -18.30
N TYR A 253 -8.45 7.73 -19.14
CA TYR A 253 -9.00 8.95 -19.74
C TYR A 253 -9.55 9.94 -18.69
N ALA A 254 -9.94 9.47 -17.49
CA ALA A 254 -10.48 10.35 -16.45
C ALA A 254 -9.46 11.41 -15.97
N ILE A 255 -8.17 11.18 -16.21
CA ILE A 255 -7.11 12.16 -15.96
C ILE A 255 -7.39 13.47 -16.71
N LYS A 256 -7.92 13.43 -17.93
CA LYS A 256 -8.21 14.63 -18.73
C LYS A 256 -9.28 15.54 -18.11
N ILE A 257 -9.98 15.08 -17.09
CA ILE A 257 -10.97 15.87 -16.34
C ILE A 257 -10.28 16.85 -15.39
N LEU A 258 -8.99 16.65 -15.05
CA LEU A 258 -8.25 17.49 -14.09
C LEU A 258 -8.44 19.01 -14.33
N PRO A 259 -8.28 19.56 -15.55
CA PRO A 259 -8.46 21.00 -15.80
C PRO A 259 -9.90 21.50 -15.67
N LYS A 260 -10.88 20.58 -15.58
CA LYS A 260 -12.31 20.89 -15.47
C LYS A 260 -12.77 20.92 -14.00
N LEU A 261 -12.07 20.25 -13.10
CA LEU A 261 -12.42 20.17 -11.68
C LEU A 261 -12.20 21.52 -10.97
N ARG A 262 -13.17 21.91 -10.14
CA ARG A 262 -13.10 23.06 -9.25
C ARG A 262 -13.33 22.61 -7.82
N PHE A 263 -12.33 22.88 -6.99
CA PHE A 263 -12.37 22.64 -5.54
C PHE A 263 -12.78 23.91 -4.79
N HIS A 264 -13.21 23.72 -3.55
CA HIS A 264 -13.38 24.82 -2.61
C HIS A 264 -12.04 25.53 -2.34
N GLU A 265 -12.06 26.85 -2.12
CA GLU A 265 -10.84 27.66 -1.95
C GLU A 265 -10.00 27.22 -0.74
N GLU A 266 -10.68 26.85 0.35
CA GLU A 266 -10.09 26.28 1.56
C GLU A 266 -9.73 24.79 1.45
N ASN A 267 -9.75 24.19 0.26
CA ASN A 267 -9.46 22.76 0.13
C ASN A 267 -7.98 22.45 0.41
N VAL A 268 -7.73 21.49 1.29
CA VAL A 268 -6.39 20.96 1.60
C VAL A 268 -6.34 19.53 1.12
N LEU A 269 -5.72 19.31 -0.05
CA LEU A 269 -5.56 17.99 -0.62
C LEU A 269 -4.48 17.21 0.13
N ALA A 270 -4.87 16.06 0.66
CA ALA A 270 -3.92 15.12 1.25
C ALA A 270 -3.18 14.37 0.14
N GLU A 271 -3.88 13.85 -0.88
CA GLU A 271 -3.28 12.92 -1.83
C GLU A 271 -3.88 13.05 -3.24
N ILE A 272 -3.03 13.03 -4.27
CA ILE A 272 -3.42 12.91 -5.67
C ILE A 272 -2.80 11.63 -6.25
N VAL A 273 -3.65 10.76 -6.78
CA VAL A 273 -3.25 9.50 -7.44
C VAL A 273 -3.66 9.55 -8.91
N LEU A 274 -2.69 9.46 -9.83
CA LEU A 274 -2.96 9.45 -11.27
C LEU A 274 -2.35 8.19 -11.89
N ASN A 275 -3.11 7.45 -12.70
CA ASN A 275 -2.61 6.28 -13.41
C ASN A 275 -2.98 6.32 -14.90
N ALA A 276 -1.98 6.36 -15.79
CA ALA A 276 -2.18 6.34 -17.24
C ALA A 276 -1.29 5.30 -17.91
N HIS A 277 -1.85 4.55 -18.86
CA HIS A 277 -1.07 3.62 -19.70
C HIS A 277 -0.83 4.12 -21.13
N SER A 278 -1.73 4.93 -21.70
CA SER A 278 -1.65 5.39 -23.09
C SER A 278 -1.36 6.90 -23.17
N PRO A 279 -0.56 7.38 -24.16
CA PRO A 279 -0.29 8.81 -24.32
C PRO A 279 -1.56 9.62 -24.44
N GLU A 280 -2.56 9.06 -25.13
CA GLU A 280 -3.87 9.65 -25.32
C GLU A 280 -4.50 10.04 -24.00
N HIS A 281 -4.26 9.36 -22.88
CA HIS A 281 -4.86 9.69 -21.58
C HIS A 281 -4.43 11.05 -21.03
N ILE A 282 -3.28 11.58 -21.45
CA ILE A 282 -2.67 12.78 -20.87
C ILE A 282 -2.48 13.92 -21.87
N THR A 283 -2.77 13.70 -23.16
CA THR A 283 -2.51 14.69 -24.24
C THR A 283 -3.08 16.07 -23.94
N GLU A 284 -4.31 16.13 -23.43
CA GLU A 284 -4.98 17.38 -23.06
C GLU A 284 -4.26 18.13 -21.93
N ILE A 285 -3.67 17.41 -20.98
CA ILE A 285 -2.94 18.04 -19.88
C ILE A 285 -1.60 18.59 -20.37
N LEU A 286 -0.94 17.85 -21.25
CA LEU A 286 0.32 18.28 -21.84
C LEU A 286 0.16 19.50 -22.75
N SER A 287 -1.00 19.65 -23.40
CA SER A 287 -1.33 20.81 -24.24
C SER A 287 -1.71 22.08 -23.45
N VAL A 288 -1.89 21.98 -22.12
CA VAL A 288 -2.11 23.17 -21.29
C VAL A 288 -0.86 24.05 -21.29
N GLU A 289 -0.97 25.22 -21.93
CA GLU A 289 0.09 26.24 -21.99
C GLU A 289 0.26 26.96 -20.64
N ASN A 290 -0.84 27.20 -19.93
CA ASN A 290 -0.83 27.96 -18.69
C ASN A 290 -0.78 27.06 -17.45
N LYS A 291 0.40 27.03 -16.79
CA LYS A 291 0.65 26.31 -15.54
C LYS A 291 -0.36 26.65 -14.43
N SER A 292 -0.99 27.83 -14.47
CA SER A 292 -1.97 28.25 -13.46
C SER A 292 -3.20 27.34 -13.36
N THR A 293 -3.51 26.60 -14.42
CA THR A 293 -4.67 25.70 -14.46
C THR A 293 -4.58 24.58 -13.42
N LEU A 294 -3.37 24.18 -13.06
CA LEU A 294 -3.09 23.08 -12.12
C LEU A 294 -2.38 23.55 -10.85
N ASP A 295 -2.31 24.86 -10.57
CA ASP A 295 -1.62 25.42 -9.39
C ASP A 295 -2.16 24.83 -8.06
N TRP A 296 -3.43 24.40 -8.02
CA TRP A 296 -4.01 23.74 -6.85
C TRP A 296 -3.38 22.38 -6.55
N MET A 297 -2.83 21.69 -7.56
CA MET A 297 -2.19 20.38 -7.39
C MET A 297 -0.88 20.49 -6.62
N GLY A 298 -0.15 21.60 -6.76
CA GLY A 298 1.04 21.83 -5.97
C GLY A 298 0.78 21.97 -4.46
N LYS A 299 -0.47 22.18 -4.04
CA LYS A 299 -0.85 22.23 -2.63
C LYS A 299 -1.13 20.85 -2.03
N ALA A 300 -1.09 19.77 -2.82
CA ALA A 300 -1.28 18.42 -2.31
C ALA A 300 -0.09 18.00 -1.42
N LYS A 301 -0.35 17.22 -0.37
CA LYS A 301 0.72 16.69 0.48
C LYS A 301 1.43 15.50 -0.17
N ASP A 302 0.70 14.63 -0.84
CA ASP A 302 1.21 13.41 -1.47
C ASP A 302 0.85 13.34 -2.96
N LEU A 303 1.82 13.00 -3.80
CA LEU A 303 1.64 12.75 -5.24
C LEU A 303 2.02 11.30 -5.56
N VAL A 304 1.12 10.55 -6.19
CA VAL A 304 1.33 9.14 -6.58
C VAL A 304 0.99 8.94 -8.05
N PHE A 305 1.99 8.90 -8.93
CA PHE A 305 1.78 8.77 -10.38
C PHE A 305 2.28 7.43 -10.91
N GLY A 306 1.40 6.74 -11.64
CA GLY A 306 1.65 5.47 -12.31
C GLY A 306 1.66 5.61 -13.84
N GLY A 307 2.62 4.95 -14.47
CA GLY A 307 2.76 4.91 -15.92
C GLY A 307 3.00 6.29 -16.55
N ARG A 308 2.32 6.59 -17.65
CA ARG A 308 2.42 7.87 -18.38
C ARG A 308 1.98 9.09 -17.58
N ALA A 309 1.24 8.91 -16.48
CA ALA A 309 0.84 10.04 -15.64
C ALA A 309 2.05 10.79 -15.07
N ILE A 310 3.23 10.16 -15.02
CA ILE A 310 4.48 10.80 -14.64
C ILE A 310 4.80 12.01 -15.53
N GLU A 311 4.48 11.97 -16.84
CA GLU A 311 4.73 13.06 -17.80
C GLU A 311 3.97 14.35 -17.48
N ILE A 312 2.96 14.29 -16.60
CA ILE A 312 2.21 15.45 -16.13
C ILE A 312 3.02 16.26 -15.09
N LEU A 313 4.04 15.67 -14.45
CA LEU A 313 4.78 16.30 -13.34
C LEU A 313 5.28 17.73 -13.65
N PRO A 314 5.88 18.05 -14.81
CA PRO A 314 6.30 19.41 -15.15
C PRO A 314 5.16 20.43 -15.30
N LYS A 315 3.92 19.95 -15.43
CA LYS A 315 2.70 20.75 -15.64
C LYS A 315 1.95 21.08 -14.34
N LEU A 316 2.28 20.44 -13.22
CA LEU A 316 1.57 20.57 -11.93
C LEU A 316 1.70 21.92 -11.21
N GLY A 317 2.36 22.92 -11.81
CA GLY A 317 2.57 24.21 -11.15
C GLY A 317 3.38 24.11 -9.85
N LEU A 318 4.22 23.07 -9.70
CA LEU A 318 5.13 22.94 -8.55
C LEU A 318 6.20 24.05 -8.59
N ARG A 319 6.40 24.68 -7.44
CA ARG A 319 7.28 25.83 -7.23
C ARG A 319 8.22 25.56 -6.05
N ARG A 320 9.10 26.53 -5.79
CA ARG A 320 10.16 26.43 -4.78
C ARG A 320 9.58 26.30 -3.37
N GLU A 321 8.47 26.97 -3.11
CA GLU A 321 7.79 27.10 -1.82
C GLU A 321 6.91 25.89 -1.45
N ASN A 322 6.66 24.98 -2.38
CA ASN A 322 5.83 23.81 -2.12
C ASN A 322 6.47 22.92 -1.06
N ALA A 323 5.64 22.40 -0.15
CA ALA A 323 6.05 21.48 0.89
C ALA A 323 5.14 20.24 0.85
N MET A 324 5.73 19.09 0.60
CA MET A 324 5.05 17.80 0.41
C MET A 324 5.55 16.76 1.40
N ASP A 325 4.63 15.88 1.80
CA ASP A 325 4.94 14.70 2.59
C ASP A 325 5.56 13.60 1.70
N GLY A 326 5.13 13.44 0.45
CA GLY A 326 5.64 12.36 -0.40
C GLY A 326 5.41 12.52 -1.90
N ILE A 327 6.36 11.99 -2.69
CA ILE A 327 6.22 11.77 -4.13
C ILE A 327 6.53 10.30 -4.43
N ARG A 328 5.61 9.59 -5.08
CA ARG A 328 5.79 8.22 -5.58
C ARG A 328 5.54 8.16 -7.08
N LEU A 329 6.55 7.72 -7.84
CA LEU A 329 6.49 7.61 -9.29
C LEU A 329 6.88 6.18 -9.69
N CYS A 330 6.03 5.50 -10.46
CA CYS A 330 6.22 4.11 -10.84
C CYS A 330 5.87 3.89 -12.31
N THR A 331 6.80 3.35 -13.10
CA THR A 331 6.52 2.93 -14.47
C THR A 331 7.39 1.77 -14.94
N GLU A 332 6.75 0.69 -15.38
CA GLU A 332 7.42 -0.48 -15.95
C GLU A 332 7.83 -0.30 -17.43
N ASP A 333 7.38 0.77 -18.07
CA ASP A 333 7.69 1.09 -19.47
C ASP A 333 8.54 2.38 -19.56
N ALA A 334 9.63 2.33 -20.32
CA ALA A 334 10.53 3.45 -20.59
C ALA A 334 9.84 4.56 -21.39
N ASP A 335 8.95 4.20 -22.31
CA ASP A 335 8.26 5.15 -23.17
C ASP A 335 7.34 6.07 -22.37
N HIS A 336 6.98 5.69 -21.15
CA HIS A 336 6.16 6.50 -20.24
C HIS A 336 6.88 7.70 -19.62
N ILE A 337 8.20 7.80 -19.77
CA ILE A 337 8.99 8.93 -19.27
C ILE A 337 9.84 9.59 -20.36
N ALA A 338 9.70 9.15 -21.61
CA ALA A 338 10.55 9.58 -22.72
C ALA A 338 10.51 11.11 -22.91
N GLU A 339 9.35 11.75 -22.75
CA GLU A 339 9.24 13.21 -22.86
C GLU A 339 9.89 13.94 -21.67
N ILE A 340 9.80 13.38 -20.45
CA ILE A 340 10.47 13.96 -19.28
C ILE A 340 11.99 13.85 -19.39
N LEU A 341 12.51 12.76 -19.94
CA LEU A 341 13.96 12.58 -20.08
C LEU A 341 14.59 13.60 -21.02
N LYS A 342 13.81 14.20 -21.95
CA LYS A 342 14.27 15.32 -22.79
C LYS A 342 14.44 16.64 -22.02
N ALA A 343 13.88 16.75 -20.82
CA ALA A 343 13.99 17.96 -20.02
C ALA A 343 15.44 18.19 -19.56
N GLU A 344 15.80 19.45 -19.36
CA GLU A 344 17.10 19.81 -18.78
C GLU A 344 17.26 19.24 -17.37
N THR A 345 18.50 18.99 -16.95
CA THR A 345 18.79 18.52 -15.58
C THR A 345 18.30 19.55 -14.56
N SER A 346 17.69 19.05 -13.48
CA SER A 346 17.10 19.90 -12.44
C SER A 346 16.12 20.97 -12.97
N SER A 347 15.34 20.67 -14.01
CA SER A 347 14.34 21.61 -14.55
C SER A 347 12.95 21.46 -13.93
N ILE A 348 12.64 20.31 -13.32
CA ILE A 348 11.32 20.00 -12.75
C ILE A 348 11.33 20.30 -11.25
N TRP A 349 10.79 21.44 -10.85
CA TRP A 349 10.68 21.80 -9.44
C TRP A 349 9.74 20.86 -8.69
N VAL A 350 10.17 20.40 -7.51
CA VAL A 350 9.34 19.61 -6.57
C VAL A 350 9.34 20.18 -5.15
N GLY A 351 10.01 21.31 -4.90
CA GLY A 351 9.97 22.00 -3.59
C GLY A 351 10.66 21.22 -2.47
N LYS A 352 10.13 21.33 -1.24
CA LYS A 352 10.53 20.58 -0.05
C LYS A 352 9.71 19.30 0.03
N VAL A 353 10.35 18.14 0.05
CA VAL A 353 9.68 16.82 0.02
C VAL A 353 10.28 15.94 1.10
N LYS A 354 9.45 15.36 1.98
CA LYS A 354 9.94 14.44 3.01
C LYS A 354 10.31 13.07 2.45
N TRP A 355 9.49 12.52 1.54
CA TRP A 355 9.73 11.20 0.95
C TRP A 355 9.69 11.20 -0.57
N VAL A 356 10.67 10.53 -1.19
CA VAL A 356 10.68 10.28 -2.63
C VAL A 356 10.82 8.79 -2.88
N TYR A 357 9.89 8.22 -3.63
CA TYR A 357 9.85 6.82 -4.04
C TYR A 357 9.83 6.74 -5.57
N LEU A 358 10.91 6.26 -6.18
CA LEU A 358 11.01 6.06 -7.63
C LEU A 358 11.19 4.58 -7.93
N GLU A 359 10.28 4.02 -8.71
CA GLU A 359 10.24 2.60 -9.03
C GLU A 359 10.36 2.35 -10.55
N TYR A 360 11.12 1.32 -10.91
CA TYR A 360 11.37 0.88 -12.28
C TYR A 360 11.99 1.99 -13.16
N HIS A 361 11.41 2.30 -14.32
CA HIS A 361 11.95 3.32 -15.21
C HIS A 361 11.88 4.73 -14.60
N ALA A 362 10.99 4.96 -13.63
CA ALA A 362 10.87 6.25 -12.95
C ALA A 362 12.13 6.61 -12.12
N VAL A 363 13.06 5.69 -11.89
CA VAL A 363 14.37 6.05 -11.33
C VAL A 363 15.13 7.00 -12.27
N GLY A 364 15.00 6.82 -13.58
CA GLY A 364 15.68 7.61 -14.61
C GLY A 364 15.35 9.10 -14.61
N ILE A 365 14.21 9.50 -14.01
CA ILE A 365 13.81 10.91 -13.93
C ILE A 365 14.44 11.67 -12.76
N LEU A 366 15.14 10.98 -11.85
CA LEU A 366 15.77 11.61 -10.68
C LEU A 366 16.63 12.83 -11.02
N PRO A 367 17.50 12.83 -12.06
CA PRO A 367 18.31 13.99 -12.45
C PRO A 367 17.49 15.20 -12.90
N LYS A 368 16.24 14.98 -13.31
CA LYS A 368 15.36 16.03 -13.82
C LYS A 368 14.64 16.76 -12.68
N LEU A 369 14.53 16.11 -11.51
CA LEU A 369 13.88 16.69 -10.33
C LEU A 369 14.79 17.74 -9.66
N LYS A 370 14.20 18.86 -9.26
CA LYS A 370 14.85 19.94 -8.52
C LYS A 370 14.18 20.15 -7.18
N PHE A 371 14.94 19.81 -6.14
CA PHE A 371 14.55 20.01 -4.75
C PHE A 371 14.96 21.40 -4.25
N HIS A 372 14.28 21.87 -3.21
CA HIS A 372 14.72 23.06 -2.48
C HIS A 372 16.10 22.85 -1.85
N GLU A 373 16.95 23.89 -1.83
CA GLU A 373 18.32 23.82 -1.28
C GLU A 373 18.35 23.40 0.20
N GLU A 374 17.38 23.89 0.97
CA GLU A 374 17.16 23.53 2.38
C GLU A 374 16.31 22.27 2.58
N ASN A 375 16.10 21.44 1.55
CA ASN A 375 15.26 20.25 1.71
C ASN A 375 15.92 19.25 2.67
N VAL A 376 15.13 18.76 3.62
CA VAL A 376 15.50 17.68 4.54
C VAL A 376 14.54 16.53 4.34
N MET A 377 14.97 15.52 3.58
CA MET A 377 14.21 14.31 3.32
C MET A 377 14.29 13.37 4.52
N GLU A 378 13.12 12.86 4.92
CA GLU A 378 13.02 11.71 5.81
C GLU A 378 13.47 10.43 5.10
N GLY A 379 13.26 10.32 3.77
CA GLY A 379 13.96 9.32 2.99
C GLY A 379 13.78 9.38 1.47
N LEU A 380 14.74 8.73 0.80
CA LEU A 380 14.81 8.54 -0.65
C LEU A 380 14.91 7.04 -0.94
N ARG A 381 13.93 6.50 -1.66
CA ARG A 381 13.93 5.11 -2.12
C ARG A 381 13.94 5.04 -3.63
N LEU A 382 14.92 4.32 -4.17
CA LEU A 382 15.06 4.04 -5.59
C LEU A 382 15.07 2.52 -5.79
N ASP A 383 14.19 2.03 -6.66
CA ASP A 383 14.00 0.59 -6.88
C ASP A 383 13.94 0.31 -8.38
N THR A 384 14.95 -0.37 -8.93
CA THR A 384 14.92 -0.75 -10.34
C THR A 384 15.76 -2.01 -10.59
N GLU A 385 15.21 -2.97 -11.33
CA GLU A 385 15.89 -4.22 -11.68
C GLU A 385 16.51 -4.20 -13.08
N SER A 386 16.23 -3.17 -13.89
CA SER A 386 16.78 -3.02 -15.24
C SER A 386 17.87 -1.93 -15.26
N CYS A 387 19.03 -2.25 -15.86
CA CYS A 387 20.13 -1.31 -16.00
C CYS A 387 19.82 -0.19 -17.00
N GLY A 388 18.98 -0.46 -18.01
CA GLY A 388 18.53 0.53 -18.99
C GLY A 388 17.81 1.73 -18.34
N ASN A 389 17.28 1.54 -17.14
CA ASN A 389 16.50 2.55 -16.42
C ASN A 389 17.39 3.66 -15.83
N ILE A 390 18.70 3.43 -15.76
CA ILE A 390 19.67 4.33 -15.12
C ILE A 390 20.82 4.72 -16.05
N THR A 391 20.80 4.32 -17.32
CA THR A 391 21.90 4.56 -18.27
C THR A 391 22.30 6.03 -18.34
N GLU A 392 21.34 6.95 -18.51
CA GLU A 392 21.62 8.40 -18.53
C GLU A 392 22.26 8.87 -17.23
N ILE A 393 21.82 8.34 -16.07
CA ILE A 393 22.35 8.68 -14.76
C ILE A 393 23.83 8.26 -14.63
N LEU A 394 24.17 7.07 -15.13
CA LEU A 394 25.52 6.53 -15.03
C LEU A 394 26.53 7.31 -15.88
N GLU A 395 26.08 7.93 -16.98
CA GLU A 395 26.88 8.80 -17.84
C GLU A 395 27.14 10.19 -17.23
N MET A 396 26.37 10.59 -16.21
CA MET A 396 26.56 11.87 -15.54
C MET A 396 27.87 11.91 -14.73
N GLU A 397 28.37 13.12 -14.46
CA GLU A 397 29.47 13.32 -13.52
C GLU A 397 29.09 12.88 -12.10
N ASP A 398 30.07 12.46 -11.31
CA ASP A 398 29.84 12.12 -9.90
C ASP A 398 29.42 13.35 -9.10
N ASN A 399 28.57 13.16 -8.07
CA ASN A 399 27.98 14.24 -7.28
C ASN A 399 27.23 15.31 -8.11
N SER A 400 26.69 14.95 -9.27
CA SER A 400 25.92 15.88 -10.12
C SER A 400 24.44 15.97 -9.74
N ILE A 401 23.88 14.94 -9.08
CA ILE A 401 22.46 14.86 -8.72
C ILE A 401 22.27 15.36 -7.28
N ARG A 402 21.74 16.57 -7.11
CA ARG A 402 21.51 17.18 -5.79
C ARG A 402 20.15 16.80 -5.23
N VAL A 403 20.14 16.02 -4.14
CA VAL A 403 18.90 15.59 -3.45
C VAL A 403 18.67 16.28 -2.11
N GLY A 404 19.59 17.16 -1.68
CA GLY A 404 19.53 17.83 -0.37
C GLY A 404 19.96 16.89 0.77
N LYS A 405 19.47 17.15 1.99
CA LYS A 405 19.79 16.31 3.15
C LYS A 405 18.88 15.08 3.17
N VAL A 406 19.45 13.88 3.30
CA VAL A 406 18.70 12.63 3.30
C VAL A 406 18.97 11.82 4.56
N LYS A 407 17.94 11.62 5.39
CA LYS A 407 18.05 10.79 6.60
C LYS A 407 18.11 9.30 6.28
N LYS A 408 17.30 8.82 5.34
CA LYS A 408 17.24 7.40 4.95
C LYS A 408 17.40 7.24 3.45
N LEU A 409 18.35 6.40 3.02
CA LEU A 409 18.58 6.07 1.62
C LEU A 409 18.39 4.57 1.42
N ASP A 410 17.43 4.19 0.57
CA ASP A 410 17.11 2.80 0.24
C ASP A 410 17.26 2.56 -1.26
N LEU A 411 18.27 1.78 -1.64
CA LEU A 411 18.59 1.51 -3.04
C LEU A 411 18.49 0.01 -3.32
N ASN A 412 17.57 -0.34 -4.22
CA ASN A 412 17.30 -1.71 -4.61
C ASN A 412 17.66 -1.96 -6.08
N GLY A 413 18.19 -3.16 -6.34
CA GLY A 413 18.56 -3.60 -7.68
C GLY A 413 19.70 -2.78 -8.28
N ASN A 414 19.53 -2.29 -9.51
CA ASN A 414 20.47 -1.44 -10.25
C ASN A 414 20.57 -0.02 -9.66
N ALA A 415 19.60 0.42 -8.85
CA ALA A 415 19.64 1.76 -8.26
C ALA A 415 20.88 2.00 -7.39
N ILE A 416 21.53 0.94 -6.91
CA ILE A 416 22.77 1.03 -6.12
C ILE A 416 23.90 1.69 -6.92
N GLU A 417 23.94 1.54 -8.24
CA GLU A 417 24.97 2.17 -9.08
C GLU A 417 24.83 3.70 -9.17
N ILE A 418 23.72 4.26 -8.67
CA ILE A 418 23.47 5.70 -8.64
C ILE A 418 24.21 6.38 -7.48
N ILE A 419 24.64 5.65 -6.44
CA ILE A 419 25.27 6.25 -5.24
C ILE A 419 26.37 7.28 -5.59
N PRO A 420 27.34 6.98 -6.48
CA PRO A 420 28.38 7.94 -6.91
C PRO A 420 27.84 9.26 -7.48
N LYS A 421 26.66 9.22 -8.07
CA LYS A 421 26.04 10.35 -8.78
C LYS A 421 25.28 11.27 -7.84
N LEU A 422 24.94 10.80 -6.63
CA LEU A 422 24.20 11.58 -5.63
C LEU A 422 25.14 12.52 -4.86
N ALA A 423 24.79 13.80 -4.84
CA ALA A 423 25.42 14.80 -3.99
C ALA A 423 24.62 14.99 -2.70
N PHE A 424 25.27 14.67 -1.58
CA PHE A 424 24.78 14.96 -0.23
C PHE A 424 25.47 16.20 0.35
N HIS A 425 24.83 16.89 1.27
CA HIS A 425 25.45 18.04 1.94
C HIS A 425 26.51 17.53 2.93
N GLY A 426 27.70 18.14 2.95
CA GLY A 426 28.86 17.58 3.65
C GLY A 426 28.74 17.47 5.20
N GLU A 427 27.72 18.08 5.79
CA GLU A 427 27.41 17.99 7.22
C GLU A 427 26.31 16.96 7.53
N ASP A 428 25.85 16.22 6.52
CA ASP A 428 24.72 15.33 6.68
C ASP A 428 25.06 14.12 7.56
N VAL A 429 24.12 13.77 8.42
CA VAL A 429 24.15 12.53 9.19
C VAL A 429 22.97 11.71 8.70
N MET A 430 23.27 10.68 7.92
CA MET A 430 22.31 9.70 7.45
C MET A 430 22.01 8.72 8.59
N GLU A 431 20.74 8.62 8.94
CA GLU A 431 20.26 7.69 9.96
C GLU A 431 20.35 6.25 9.45
N GLU A 432 20.04 6.01 8.18
CA GLU A 432 19.99 4.66 7.62
C GLU A 432 20.37 4.61 6.13
N LEU A 433 21.29 3.70 5.78
CA LEU A 433 21.63 3.33 4.42
C LEU A 433 21.28 1.86 4.18
N VAL A 434 20.38 1.58 3.26
CA VAL A 434 19.96 0.23 2.86
C VAL A 434 20.33 -0.01 1.40
N LEU A 435 21.17 -1.02 1.16
CA LEU A 435 21.54 -1.45 -0.19
C LEU A 435 21.20 -2.93 -0.36
N ASN A 436 20.44 -3.27 -1.40
CA ASN A 436 20.01 -4.63 -1.66
C ASN A 436 19.97 -4.93 -3.17
N THR A 437 20.72 -5.93 -3.61
CA THR A 437 20.70 -6.37 -5.01
C THR A 437 20.80 -7.88 -5.14
N PHE A 438 19.97 -8.45 -6.01
CA PHE A 438 20.02 -9.86 -6.37
C PHE A 438 21.06 -10.20 -7.44
N ASN A 439 21.61 -9.21 -8.14
CA ASN A 439 22.45 -9.42 -9.30
C ASN A 439 23.84 -8.78 -9.10
N PRO A 440 24.96 -9.54 -9.26
CA PRO A 440 26.30 -8.99 -9.10
C PRO A 440 26.67 -7.94 -10.15
N TRP A 441 25.97 -7.89 -11.28
CA TRP A 441 26.19 -6.91 -12.34
C TRP A 441 25.72 -5.52 -11.95
N ASN A 442 24.73 -5.41 -11.06
CA ASN A 442 24.14 -4.17 -10.55
C ASN A 442 25.08 -3.35 -9.62
N ILE A 443 26.34 -3.79 -9.49
CA ILE A 443 27.37 -3.12 -8.69
C ILE A 443 28.71 -3.13 -9.45
N SER A 444 28.69 -3.49 -10.73
CA SER A 444 29.90 -3.71 -11.51
C SER A 444 30.59 -2.38 -11.81
N ASN A 445 29.81 -1.36 -12.15
CA ASN A 445 30.32 -0.02 -12.44
C ASN A 445 30.98 0.61 -11.21
N ILE A 446 30.43 0.36 -10.01
CA ILE A 446 31.01 0.82 -8.73
C ILE A 446 32.47 0.38 -8.56
N PHE A 447 32.84 -0.80 -9.06
CA PHE A 447 34.22 -1.29 -8.96
C PHE A 447 35.11 -0.85 -10.13
N ASN A 448 34.51 -0.41 -11.24
CA ASN A 448 35.22 -0.03 -12.46
C ASN A 448 35.52 1.46 -12.55
N THR A 449 34.88 2.30 -11.74
CA THR A 449 35.18 3.73 -11.72
C THR A 449 36.65 3.95 -11.33
N GLU A 450 37.40 4.64 -12.19
CA GLU A 450 38.86 4.85 -12.04
C GLU A 450 39.26 5.53 -10.72
N ASN A 451 38.29 6.16 -10.05
CA ASN A 451 38.49 6.94 -8.85
C ASN A 451 38.04 6.09 -7.63
N LYS A 452 38.99 5.32 -7.07
CA LYS A 452 38.79 4.38 -5.93
C LYS A 452 38.33 5.04 -4.61
N ASN A 453 38.15 6.37 -4.60
CA ASN A 453 37.62 7.17 -3.49
C ASN A 453 36.14 7.56 -3.69
N ILE A 454 35.42 7.00 -4.67
CA ILE A 454 34.11 7.49 -5.11
C ILE A 454 32.96 7.25 -4.13
N LEU A 455 32.97 6.15 -3.37
CA LEU A 455 31.95 5.92 -2.34
C LEU A 455 32.29 6.64 -1.04
N VAL A 456 32.87 7.85 -1.13
CA VAL A 456 32.87 8.79 -0.01
C VAL A 456 31.42 9.24 0.16
N LEU A 457 30.70 8.54 1.02
CA LEU A 457 29.49 9.11 1.57
C LEU A 457 29.93 10.35 2.32
N ALA A 458 29.63 11.51 1.75
CA ALA A 458 29.91 12.82 2.37
C ALA A 458 29.21 12.96 3.73
N ALA A 459 28.28 12.05 4.03
CA ALA A 459 27.55 11.91 5.27
C ALA A 459 28.13 10.85 6.22
N LYS A 460 27.98 11.09 7.53
CA LYS A 460 28.12 10.03 8.54
C LYS A 460 26.90 9.11 8.47
N VAL A 461 27.09 7.80 8.61
CA VAL A 461 26.00 6.80 8.55
C VAL A 461 25.88 6.10 9.90
N LYS A 462 24.71 6.22 10.54
CA LYS A 462 24.43 5.53 11.82
C LYS A 462 24.11 4.06 11.62
N LYS A 463 23.22 3.74 10.67
CA LYS A 463 22.80 2.36 10.39
C LYS A 463 23.12 1.98 8.96
N LEU A 464 23.82 0.86 8.76
CA LEU A 464 24.16 0.33 7.45
C LEU A 464 23.58 -1.08 7.30
N LYS A 465 22.74 -1.29 6.29
CA LYS A 465 22.18 -2.59 5.93
C LYS A 465 22.59 -2.94 4.52
N LEU A 466 23.38 -4.00 4.38
CA LEU A 466 23.79 -4.53 3.09
C LEU A 466 23.24 -5.94 2.94
N SER A 467 22.47 -6.18 1.89
CA SER A 467 21.87 -7.48 1.62
C SER A 467 22.37 -8.04 0.30
N ARG A 468 22.50 -9.37 0.24
CA ARG A 468 22.78 -10.11 -0.99
C ARG A 468 24.10 -9.69 -1.64
N PHE A 469 24.11 -9.35 -2.94
CA PHE A 469 25.34 -8.94 -3.60
C PHE A 469 25.83 -7.56 -3.17
N ALA A 470 24.98 -6.71 -2.57
CA ALA A 470 25.35 -5.38 -2.11
C ALA A 470 26.44 -5.41 -1.03
N VAL A 471 26.53 -6.52 -0.26
CA VAL A 471 27.58 -6.73 0.74
C VAL A 471 28.99 -6.58 0.13
N ARG A 472 29.16 -6.87 -1.17
CA ARG A 472 30.45 -6.70 -1.88
C ARG A 472 30.94 -5.26 -1.94
N ILE A 473 30.06 -4.27 -1.78
CA ILE A 473 30.40 -2.85 -1.77
C ILE A 473 31.06 -2.44 -0.46
N LEU A 474 30.87 -3.20 0.62
CA LEU A 474 31.37 -2.87 1.95
C LEU A 474 32.84 -2.40 1.99
N PRO A 475 33.82 -3.03 1.30
CA PRO A 475 35.21 -2.57 1.33
C PRO A 475 35.46 -1.26 0.58
N GLU A 476 34.55 -0.85 -0.28
CA GLU A 476 34.66 0.36 -1.08
C GLU A 476 33.96 1.55 -0.39
N LEU A 477 33.12 1.31 0.63
CA LEU A 477 32.47 2.38 1.40
C LEU A 477 33.50 3.16 2.22
N VAL A 478 33.62 4.46 1.93
CA VAL A 478 34.44 5.39 2.70
C VAL A 478 33.50 6.41 3.34
N PHE A 479 33.62 6.64 4.64
CA PHE A 479 32.82 7.65 5.33
C PHE A 479 33.66 8.90 5.63
N ARG A 480 33.02 10.06 5.65
CA ARG A 480 33.70 11.32 6.01
C ARG A 480 34.01 11.36 7.53
N GLY A 481 35.30 11.46 7.86
CA GLY A 481 35.79 11.56 9.26
C GLY A 481 35.71 10.26 10.05
N GLU A 482 35.77 10.33 11.38
CA GLU A 482 35.47 9.17 12.25
C GLU A 482 33.96 8.88 12.23
N ASN A 483 33.52 8.00 11.34
CA ASN A 483 32.15 7.50 11.34
C ASN A 483 32.00 6.37 12.38
N VAL A 484 31.13 6.57 13.35
CA VAL A 484 30.75 5.53 14.32
C VAL A 484 29.45 4.92 13.83
N VAL A 485 29.55 3.80 13.12
CA VAL A 485 28.37 3.03 12.70
C VAL A 485 27.76 2.38 13.95
N GLU A 486 26.57 2.84 14.33
CA GLU A 486 25.83 2.34 15.48
C GLU A 486 25.28 0.92 15.22
N GLU A 487 24.81 0.66 14.01
CA GLU A 487 24.21 -0.61 13.61
C GLU A 487 24.71 -1.06 12.24
N LEU A 488 25.21 -2.29 12.14
CA LEU A 488 25.62 -2.93 10.90
C LEU A 488 24.89 -4.26 10.72
N VAL A 489 24.10 -4.38 9.64
CA VAL A 489 23.42 -5.61 9.26
C VAL A 489 23.98 -6.09 7.92
N LEU A 490 24.49 -7.31 7.90
CA LEU A 490 24.94 -7.99 6.68
C LEU A 490 24.13 -9.26 6.47
N ASP A 491 23.45 -9.33 5.33
CA ASP A 491 22.61 -10.47 4.95
C ASP A 491 23.16 -11.11 3.67
N VAL A 492 23.62 -12.37 3.77
CA VAL A 492 24.25 -13.07 2.65
C VAL A 492 23.72 -14.49 2.51
N ASP A 493 22.81 -14.67 1.58
CA ASP A 493 22.19 -15.93 1.13
C ASP A 493 23.12 -16.86 0.33
N TYR A 494 24.14 -16.36 -0.41
CA TYR A 494 25.08 -17.19 -1.19
C TYR A 494 26.57 -16.96 -0.88
N PRO A 495 27.41 -18.02 -0.86
CA PRO A 495 28.77 -17.93 -0.32
C PRO A 495 29.70 -17.09 -1.20
N ASP A 496 29.48 -17.10 -2.52
CA ASP A 496 30.34 -16.41 -3.49
C ASP A 496 30.32 -14.89 -3.30
N ARG A 497 29.22 -14.37 -2.72
CA ARG A 497 29.00 -12.94 -2.46
C ARG A 497 29.96 -12.36 -1.43
N ILE A 498 30.53 -13.19 -0.55
CA ILE A 498 31.43 -12.72 0.51
C ILE A 498 32.92 -13.03 0.25
N THR A 499 33.22 -13.81 -0.80
CA THR A 499 34.59 -14.28 -1.09
C THR A 499 35.56 -13.14 -1.34
N LYS A 500 35.16 -12.07 -2.04
CA LYS A 500 36.01 -10.87 -2.26
C LYS A 500 36.37 -10.20 -0.93
N ILE A 501 35.39 -10.03 -0.03
CA ILE A 501 35.58 -9.42 1.28
C ILE A 501 36.53 -10.26 2.13
N LEU A 502 36.32 -11.58 2.15
CA LEU A 502 37.19 -12.50 2.88
C LEU A 502 38.64 -12.47 2.37
N LYS A 503 38.87 -12.29 1.06
CA LYS A 503 40.21 -12.12 0.49
C LYS A 503 40.84 -10.80 0.94
N ILE A 504 40.08 -9.71 0.92
CA ILE A 504 40.51 -8.38 1.36
C ILE A 504 40.89 -8.40 2.86
N LEU A 505 40.01 -8.89 3.73
CA LEU A 505 40.25 -9.03 5.17
C LEU A 505 41.42 -9.99 5.50
N GLY A 506 41.76 -10.91 4.60
CA GLY A 506 42.87 -11.85 4.78
C GLY A 506 44.27 -11.26 4.51
N LYS A 507 44.37 -10.05 3.94
CA LYS A 507 45.66 -9.39 3.66
C LYS A 507 46.28 -8.84 4.96
N LYS A 508 47.57 -9.08 5.19
CA LYS A 508 48.33 -8.48 6.30
C LYS A 508 48.28 -6.95 6.18
N ASN A 509 48.14 -6.26 7.32
CA ASN A 509 48.09 -4.80 7.45
C ASN A 509 46.93 -4.09 6.72
N ASN A 510 45.85 -4.81 6.38
CA ASN A 510 44.65 -4.16 5.87
C ASN A 510 43.90 -3.41 6.98
N ASN A 511 43.60 -2.13 6.78
CA ASN A 511 42.82 -1.25 7.66
C ASN A 511 41.46 -0.84 7.06
N THR A 512 41.11 -1.31 5.85
CA THR A 512 39.89 -0.92 5.10
C THR A 512 38.58 -1.11 5.88
N LEU A 513 38.57 -1.98 6.90
CA LEU A 513 37.38 -2.29 7.71
C LEU A 513 37.65 -2.22 9.22
N ASP A 514 38.71 -1.52 9.65
CA ASP A 514 39.04 -1.40 11.09
C ASP A 514 37.92 -0.70 11.88
N TRP A 515 37.12 0.16 11.23
CA TRP A 515 35.94 0.79 11.84
C TRP A 515 34.83 -0.21 12.20
N MET A 516 34.74 -1.37 11.54
CA MET A 516 33.76 -2.42 11.89
C MET A 516 33.97 -2.93 13.31
N GLY A 517 35.23 -2.88 13.79
CA GLY A 517 35.61 -3.21 15.15
C GLY A 517 35.05 -2.28 16.22
N LYS A 518 34.48 -1.13 15.83
CA LYS A 518 33.90 -0.07 16.68
C LYS A 518 32.36 -0.01 16.62
N VAL A 519 31.71 -0.99 15.98
CA VAL A 519 30.25 -1.03 15.83
C VAL A 519 29.58 -1.40 17.15
N LYS A 520 28.51 -0.68 17.52
CA LYS A 520 27.73 -0.97 18.74
C LYS A 520 26.83 -2.20 18.58
N ARG A 521 26.18 -2.35 17.41
CA ARG A 521 25.25 -3.45 17.11
C ARG A 521 25.61 -4.11 15.79
N LEU A 522 26.01 -5.37 15.83
CA LEU A 522 26.39 -6.15 14.64
C LEU A 522 25.43 -7.32 14.45
N GLU A 523 24.78 -7.38 13.28
CA GLU A 523 23.96 -8.50 12.85
C GLU A 523 24.53 -9.15 11.59
N LEU A 524 24.86 -10.44 11.69
CA LEU A 524 25.34 -11.24 10.57
C LEU A 524 24.36 -12.38 10.29
N LYS A 525 23.78 -12.39 9.09
CA LYS A 525 22.88 -13.45 8.64
C LYS A 525 23.55 -14.37 7.61
N ASP A 526 23.29 -15.66 7.77
CA ASP A 526 23.66 -16.74 6.86
C ASP A 526 25.16 -16.74 6.55
N HIS A 527 25.58 -16.64 5.28
CA HIS A 527 26.99 -16.63 4.93
C HIS A 527 27.75 -15.39 5.44
N ALA A 528 27.07 -14.34 5.91
CA ALA A 528 27.72 -13.18 6.52
C ALA A 528 28.50 -13.57 7.78
N ILE A 529 28.07 -14.60 8.52
CA ILE A 529 28.77 -15.06 9.72
C ILE A 529 30.24 -15.41 9.43
N LYS A 530 30.58 -15.82 8.20
CA LYS A 530 31.94 -16.18 7.79
C LYS A 530 32.94 -15.04 7.87
N ILE A 531 32.51 -13.77 7.91
CA ILE A 531 33.43 -12.63 8.12
C ILE A 531 33.86 -12.47 9.57
N LEU A 532 33.09 -12.98 10.53
CA LEU A 532 33.31 -12.79 11.97
C LEU A 532 34.75 -13.10 12.42
N PRO A 533 35.38 -14.22 12.03
CA PRO A 533 36.75 -14.55 12.48
C PRO A 533 37.82 -13.60 11.94
N LYS A 534 37.49 -12.78 10.94
CA LYS A 534 38.41 -11.84 10.30
C LYS A 534 38.21 -10.39 10.73
N LEU A 535 37.19 -10.12 11.55
CA LEU A 535 36.97 -8.79 12.11
C LEU A 535 37.97 -8.52 13.24
N ARG A 536 38.50 -7.29 13.27
CA ARG A 536 39.37 -6.83 14.35
C ARG A 536 38.54 -6.00 15.31
N PHE A 537 38.29 -6.52 16.50
CA PHE A 537 37.66 -5.77 17.59
C PHE A 537 38.77 -5.22 18.49
N TYR A 538 38.75 -3.91 18.75
CA TYR A 538 39.67 -3.27 19.68
C TYR A 538 39.30 -3.66 21.12
N GLU A 539 40.29 -3.91 21.99
CA GLU A 539 40.06 -4.37 23.37
C GLU A 539 39.25 -3.37 24.22
N GLU A 540 39.28 -2.09 23.85
CA GLU A 540 38.55 -1.02 24.49
C GLU A 540 37.08 -0.92 24.03
N ASN A 541 36.71 -1.54 22.90
CA ASN A 541 35.35 -1.45 22.39
C ASN A 541 34.41 -2.44 23.11
N VAL A 542 33.26 -1.92 23.56
CA VAL A 542 32.19 -2.72 24.16
C VAL A 542 31.00 -2.74 23.20
N MET A 543 30.76 -3.89 22.56
CA MET A 543 29.63 -4.09 21.66
C MET A 543 28.35 -4.29 22.49
N GLU A 544 27.31 -3.52 22.19
CA GLU A 544 26.01 -3.63 22.85
C GLU A 544 25.30 -4.93 22.45
N VAL A 545 25.28 -5.25 21.15
CA VAL A 545 24.58 -6.44 20.63
C VAL A 545 25.37 -7.10 19.50
N LEU A 546 25.59 -8.41 19.62
CA LEU A 546 26.01 -9.29 18.53
C LEU A 546 24.88 -10.28 18.23
N ARG A 547 24.29 -10.21 17.03
CA ARG A 547 23.26 -11.16 16.56
C ARG A 547 23.81 -11.99 15.40
N LEU A 548 23.79 -13.31 15.54
CA LEU A 548 24.18 -14.25 14.49
C LEU A 548 22.98 -15.12 14.15
N LYS A 549 22.60 -15.18 12.86
CA LYS A 549 21.46 -15.97 12.38
C LYS A 549 21.88 -16.82 11.20
N ALA A 550 21.65 -18.13 11.24
CA ALA A 550 21.94 -19.03 10.11
C ALA A 550 20.78 -19.97 9.83
N LEU A 551 20.01 -19.71 8.77
CA LEU A 551 18.81 -20.46 8.45
C LEU A 551 19.09 -21.92 8.05
N GLY A 552 20.20 -22.17 7.35
CA GLY A 552 20.67 -23.49 6.93
C GLY A 552 22.04 -23.87 7.52
N PRO A 553 22.32 -25.18 7.71
CA PRO A 553 23.60 -25.66 8.25
C PRO A 553 24.79 -25.41 7.31
N GLU A 554 24.56 -25.31 5.99
CA GLU A 554 25.57 -25.00 4.96
C GLU A 554 26.23 -23.63 5.16
N TYR A 555 25.53 -22.70 5.83
CA TYR A 555 26.08 -21.40 6.20
C TYR A 555 27.20 -21.53 7.24
N MET A 556 27.14 -22.57 8.09
CA MET A 556 28.00 -22.76 9.25
C MET A 556 29.20 -23.69 9.03
N ALA A 557 29.16 -24.58 8.03
CA ALA A 557 30.17 -25.63 7.83
C ALA A 557 31.64 -25.16 7.93
N LYS A 558 32.00 -24.04 7.28
CA LYS A 558 33.38 -23.52 7.31
C LYS A 558 33.78 -22.92 8.66
N ILE A 559 32.85 -22.28 9.38
CA ILE A 559 33.17 -21.60 10.64
C ILE A 559 33.19 -22.57 11.82
N LEU A 560 32.38 -23.64 11.76
CA LEU A 560 32.40 -24.71 12.77
C LEU A 560 33.69 -25.54 12.72
N ALA A 561 34.38 -25.58 11.57
CA ALA A 561 35.72 -26.18 11.45
C ALA A 561 36.82 -25.40 12.20
N ALA A 562 36.53 -24.19 12.71
CA ALA A 562 37.47 -23.44 13.52
C ALA A 562 37.78 -24.17 14.85
N LYS A 563 38.97 -23.90 15.41
CA LYS A 563 39.33 -24.41 16.74
C LYS A 563 38.41 -23.79 17.80
N ASN A 564 38.11 -24.52 18.87
CA ASN A 564 37.31 -23.97 19.96
C ASN A 564 38.02 -22.74 20.56
N LYS A 565 37.24 -21.73 20.93
CA LYS A 565 37.75 -20.45 21.47
C LYS A 565 38.77 -19.74 20.56
N SER A 566 38.66 -19.90 19.24
CA SER A 566 39.56 -19.23 18.29
C SER A 566 39.00 -17.93 17.72
N ILE A 567 37.67 -17.76 17.70
CA ILE A 567 37.01 -16.60 17.12
C ILE A 567 36.85 -15.52 18.20
N ARG A 568 37.61 -14.42 18.08
CA ARG A 568 37.53 -13.31 19.03
C ARG A 568 36.39 -12.38 18.65
N VAL A 569 35.51 -12.06 19.61
CA VAL A 569 34.38 -11.14 19.40
C VAL A 569 34.49 -9.86 20.25
N GLY A 570 35.57 -9.70 21.01
CA GLY A 570 35.74 -8.58 21.94
C GLY A 570 34.79 -8.64 23.13
N LYS A 571 34.59 -7.50 23.79
CA LYS A 571 33.62 -7.36 24.90
C LYS A 571 32.22 -7.20 24.32
N VAL A 572 31.30 -8.09 24.67
CA VAL A 572 29.90 -8.09 24.17
C VAL A 572 28.94 -8.09 25.36
N LYS A 573 28.00 -7.15 25.39
CA LYS A 573 26.94 -7.11 26.42
C LYS A 573 25.84 -8.13 26.16
N ARG A 574 25.33 -8.18 24.92
CA ARG A 574 24.25 -9.10 24.52
C ARG A 574 24.63 -9.92 23.30
N LEU A 575 24.57 -11.24 23.43
CA LEU A 575 24.82 -12.18 22.34
C LEU A 575 23.54 -12.96 22.02
N VAL A 576 23.08 -12.89 20.77
CA VAL A 576 21.91 -13.62 20.29
C VAL A 576 22.32 -14.57 19.17
N LEU A 577 22.06 -15.85 19.35
CA LEU A 577 22.34 -16.91 18.38
C LEU A 577 21.03 -17.55 17.94
N SER A 578 20.68 -17.39 16.66
CA SER A 578 19.42 -17.91 16.12
C SER A 578 19.67 -19.00 15.07
N HIS A 579 18.80 -20.01 15.04
CA HIS A 579 18.85 -21.14 14.12
C HIS A 579 20.19 -21.91 14.21
N HIS A 580 20.81 -22.33 13.10
CA HIS A 580 22.08 -23.07 13.13
C HIS A 580 23.27 -22.25 13.67
N ALA A 581 23.12 -20.93 13.86
CA ALA A 581 24.16 -20.12 14.47
C ALA A 581 24.41 -20.48 15.93
N VAL A 582 23.46 -21.14 16.60
CA VAL A 582 23.61 -21.71 17.95
C VAL A 582 24.89 -22.53 18.08
N GLY A 583 25.20 -23.36 17.07
CA GLY A 583 26.39 -24.22 17.05
C GLY A 583 27.73 -23.48 17.10
N ILE A 584 27.77 -22.15 16.87
CA ILE A 584 29.03 -21.39 16.87
C ILE A 584 29.59 -21.17 18.27
N LEU A 585 28.77 -21.28 19.32
CA LEU A 585 29.15 -20.90 20.68
C LEU A 585 30.51 -21.47 21.14
N PRO A 586 30.82 -22.78 20.97
CA PRO A 586 32.11 -23.34 21.40
C PRO A 586 33.32 -22.74 20.67
N LYS A 587 33.10 -22.12 19.50
CA LYS A 587 34.13 -21.52 18.65
C LYS A 587 34.46 -20.09 19.08
N LEU A 588 33.54 -19.41 19.76
CA LEU A 588 33.71 -18.04 20.25
C LEU A 588 34.65 -18.00 21.47
N LYS A 589 35.52 -16.99 21.50
CA LYS A 589 36.38 -16.66 22.62
C LYS A 589 35.78 -15.47 23.36
N ILE A 590 35.04 -15.75 24.42
CA ILE A 590 34.57 -14.76 25.40
C ILE A 590 35.61 -14.70 26.52
N HIS A 591 36.15 -13.53 26.84
CA HIS A 591 37.15 -13.42 27.91
C HIS A 591 36.49 -13.69 29.26
N ARG A 592 37.19 -14.42 30.15
CA ARG A 592 36.65 -14.80 31.47
C ARG A 592 36.27 -13.61 32.36
N GLU A 593 36.87 -12.45 32.12
CA GLU A 593 36.60 -11.22 32.86
C GLU A 593 35.47 -10.39 32.27
N ASP A 594 35.04 -10.68 31.04
CA ASP A 594 33.94 -9.97 30.40
C ASP A 594 32.62 -10.50 30.96
N VAL A 595 31.80 -9.60 31.48
CA VAL A 595 30.45 -9.90 31.95
C VAL A 595 29.49 -9.71 30.80
N LEU A 596 28.88 -10.80 30.34
CA LEU A 596 27.81 -10.79 29.36
C LEU A 596 26.48 -10.53 30.08
N GLU A 597 25.82 -9.42 29.75
CA GLU A 597 24.54 -9.04 30.35
C GLU A 597 23.43 -10.03 29.96
N GLU A 598 23.40 -10.49 28.70
CA GLU A 598 22.35 -11.39 28.20
C GLU A 598 22.85 -12.31 27.07
N LEU A 599 22.65 -13.61 27.23
CA LEU A 599 22.89 -14.64 26.21
C LEU A 599 21.57 -15.26 25.78
N VAL A 600 21.21 -15.19 24.50
CA VAL A 600 19.96 -15.73 23.98
C VAL A 600 20.21 -16.76 22.89
N PHE A 601 19.54 -17.91 23.01
CA PHE A 601 19.51 -18.95 21.98
C PHE A 601 18.08 -19.10 21.44
N GLU A 602 17.91 -18.91 20.13
CA GLU A 602 16.63 -19.05 19.44
C GLU A 602 16.71 -20.25 18.48
N ALA A 603 16.23 -21.42 18.91
CA ALA A 603 16.26 -22.65 18.10
C ALA A 603 14.84 -23.16 17.80
N TYR A 604 14.35 -22.89 16.59
CA TYR A 604 13.01 -23.28 16.14
C TYR A 604 12.90 -24.71 15.57
N ASN A 605 14.00 -25.46 15.48
CA ASN A 605 14.06 -26.84 14.99
C ASN A 605 15.17 -27.59 15.74
N SER A 606 14.96 -28.88 16.04
CA SER A 606 15.95 -29.79 16.64
C SER A 606 17.32 -29.80 15.92
N GLY A 607 17.33 -29.60 14.59
CA GLY A 607 18.58 -29.52 13.82
C GLY A 607 19.46 -28.31 14.14
N HIS A 608 18.90 -27.26 14.77
CA HIS A 608 19.65 -26.04 15.08
C HIS A 608 20.67 -26.23 16.21
N THR A 609 20.43 -27.17 17.14
CA THR A 609 21.23 -27.38 18.35
C THR A 609 22.20 -28.56 18.25
N THR A 610 22.17 -29.33 17.16
CA THR A 610 22.90 -30.59 17.00
C THR A 610 24.39 -30.50 17.33
N GLU A 611 25.08 -29.45 16.88
CA GLU A 611 26.51 -29.24 17.15
C GLU A 611 26.82 -29.12 18.65
N ILE A 612 25.94 -28.45 19.41
CA ILE A 612 26.10 -28.33 20.86
C ILE A 612 25.71 -29.64 21.56
N LEU A 613 24.64 -30.30 21.13
CA LEU A 613 24.19 -31.55 21.72
C LEU A 613 25.23 -32.68 21.62
N ASN A 614 26.07 -32.65 20.59
CA ASN A 614 27.18 -33.59 20.39
C ASN A 614 28.37 -33.38 21.35
N THR A 615 28.36 -32.31 22.15
CA THR A 615 29.38 -32.10 23.18
C THR A 615 29.05 -32.89 24.46
N ASN A 616 30.07 -33.15 25.27
CA ASN A 616 29.86 -33.79 26.58
C ASN A 616 29.07 -32.84 27.51
N ASP A 617 28.31 -33.41 28.44
CA ASP A 617 27.63 -32.63 29.46
C ASP A 617 28.64 -31.85 30.31
N ASN A 618 28.26 -30.64 30.76
CA ASN A 618 29.13 -29.74 31.50
C ASN A 618 30.49 -29.44 30.79
N SER A 619 30.52 -29.46 29.45
CA SER A 619 31.76 -29.17 28.70
C SER A 619 31.86 -27.74 28.19
N ILE A 620 30.73 -27.02 28.12
CA ILE A 620 30.67 -25.65 27.61
C ILE A 620 30.63 -24.67 28.78
N GLY A 621 31.76 -24.02 29.06
CA GLY A 621 31.79 -22.90 30.00
C GLY A 621 31.27 -21.62 29.35
N LEU A 622 30.28 -20.98 29.97
CA LEU A 622 29.68 -19.74 29.50
C LEU A 622 30.44 -18.49 29.99
N GLY A 623 31.20 -18.63 31.09
CA GLY A 623 31.86 -17.50 31.72
C GLY A 623 30.87 -16.68 32.56
N LYS A 624 31.14 -15.38 32.76
CA LYS A 624 30.27 -14.52 33.57
C LYS A 624 29.06 -14.05 32.74
N VAL A 625 27.96 -14.82 32.75
CA VAL A 625 26.69 -14.45 32.12
C VAL A 625 25.67 -14.07 33.18
N ARG A 626 25.02 -12.91 33.06
CA ARG A 626 23.95 -12.47 34.00
C ARG A 626 22.59 -13.06 33.65
N LYS A 627 22.20 -13.02 32.38
CA LYS A 627 20.91 -13.56 31.91
C LYS A 627 21.11 -14.59 30.80
N LEU A 628 20.48 -15.75 30.93
CA LEU A 628 20.48 -16.80 29.91
C LEU A 628 19.04 -17.05 29.43
N GLY A 629 18.78 -16.83 28.14
CA GLY A 629 17.50 -17.11 27.47
C GLY A 629 17.61 -18.31 26.53
N LEU A 630 16.78 -19.33 26.72
CA LEU A 630 16.68 -20.49 25.85
C LEU A 630 15.26 -20.58 25.28
N CYS A 631 15.12 -20.41 23.96
CA CYS A 631 13.84 -20.46 23.26
C CYS A 631 13.74 -21.71 22.35
N GLY A 632 12.61 -22.41 22.42
CA GLY A 632 12.32 -23.59 21.60
C GLY A 632 13.23 -24.78 21.93
N TYR A 633 13.78 -25.42 20.90
CA TYR A 633 14.71 -26.55 21.03
C TYR A 633 16.03 -26.19 21.73
N ALA A 634 16.30 -24.90 21.97
CA ALA A 634 17.47 -24.46 22.72
C ALA A 634 17.41 -24.86 24.19
N MET A 635 16.24 -25.23 24.72
CA MET A 635 16.15 -25.76 26.08
C MET A 635 16.91 -27.09 26.24
N GLU A 636 17.04 -27.88 25.17
CA GLU A 636 17.70 -29.20 25.20
C GLU A 636 19.21 -29.11 25.43
N ILE A 637 19.84 -27.96 25.14
CA ILE A 637 21.28 -27.77 25.33
C ILE A 637 21.66 -27.34 26.74
N LEU A 638 20.68 -27.10 27.64
CA LEU A 638 20.94 -26.70 29.02
C LEU A 638 21.93 -27.63 29.77
N PRO A 639 21.84 -28.98 29.67
CA PRO A 639 22.79 -29.88 30.34
C PRO A 639 24.24 -29.79 29.82
N LYS A 640 24.45 -29.16 28.66
CA LYS A 640 25.78 -29.01 28.05
C LYS A 640 26.59 -27.88 28.69
N PHE A 641 25.92 -26.96 29.39
CA PHE A 641 26.56 -25.83 30.04
C PHE A 641 27.14 -26.20 31.41
N ASN A 642 28.36 -25.77 31.67
CA ASN A 642 29.02 -25.91 32.96
C ASN A 642 28.91 -24.60 33.75
N PHE A 643 28.04 -24.58 34.76
CA PHE A 643 27.87 -23.44 35.65
C PHE A 643 28.87 -23.52 36.82
N HIS A 644 30.07 -22.96 36.65
CA HIS A 644 31.08 -22.91 37.72
C HIS A 644 30.68 -21.96 38.85
N ARG A 645 31.21 -22.18 40.08
CA ARG A 645 30.96 -21.34 41.28
C ARG A 645 31.27 -19.84 41.14
N GLU A 646 32.03 -19.43 40.12
CA GLU A 646 32.41 -18.03 39.87
C GLU A 646 31.51 -17.34 38.80
N GLU A 647 30.48 -18.02 38.31
CA GLU A 647 29.54 -17.46 37.32
C GLU A 647 28.42 -16.64 37.99
N VAL A 648 27.99 -15.56 37.32
CA VAL A 648 27.10 -14.51 37.87
C VAL A 648 25.68 -14.66 37.31
N LEU A 649 25.19 -15.89 37.11
CA LEU A 649 23.87 -16.11 36.51
C LEU A 649 22.76 -15.63 37.46
N GLU A 650 22.15 -14.50 37.12
CA GLU A 650 21.07 -13.84 37.85
C GLU A 650 19.69 -14.30 37.36
N GLU A 651 19.54 -14.58 36.06
CA GLU A 651 18.24 -14.90 35.45
C GLU A 651 18.38 -16.00 34.40
N LEU A 652 17.52 -17.03 34.48
CA LEU A 652 17.35 -18.07 33.47
C LEU A 652 15.92 -18.00 32.92
N VAL A 653 15.78 -17.70 31.63
CA VAL A 653 14.50 -17.60 30.92
C VAL A 653 14.36 -18.79 29.97
N LEU A 654 13.37 -19.64 30.21
CA LEU A 654 13.02 -20.76 29.33
C LEU A 654 11.68 -20.44 28.66
N SER A 655 11.66 -20.40 27.34
CA SER A 655 10.45 -20.10 26.56
C SER A 655 10.16 -21.19 25.54
N SER A 656 8.95 -21.72 25.57
CA SER A 656 8.43 -22.63 24.56
C SER A 656 7.73 -21.91 23.41
N MET A 657 7.69 -20.56 23.37
CA MET A 657 6.95 -19.83 22.34
C MET A 657 7.48 -20.18 20.94
N LEU A 658 6.55 -20.70 20.13
CA LEU A 658 6.65 -21.04 18.71
C LEU A 658 6.53 -19.78 17.83
#